data_AF-A0A537MHU6-F1
#
_entry.id   AF-A0A537MHU6-F1
#
_cell.length_a   1.000
_cell.length_b   1.000
_cell.length_c   1.000
_cell.angle_alpha   90.00
_cell.angle_beta   90.00
_cell.angle_gamma   90.00
#
_symmetry.space_group_name_H-M   'P 1'
#
loop_
_entity.id
_entity.type
_entity.pdbx_description
1 polymer ?
#
loop_
_entity_poly.entity_id
_entity_poly.type
_entity_poly.pdbx_seq_one_letter_code
_entity_poly.pdbx_strand_id
1 'polypeptide(L)'
;MAASGLALAFLFLAAPARAQCCVEPQHEVPEGGGESTAFTASPPAERLLVSPTGVDLRTGRYDFSQTDLSIGEASEGGGLALTRSLGNDAIGHINPFGNFSHNLDIFLDMRLIEHLSQGGGSGTQIRVHFGGRSQTFEEIHGTTAFVQTSRSGFATLTASGSVFTFTSNDGTIAVFRSTSGECSTILGCAFVSTITYADGTRLTFDYDAATTAGTAHLRSVTSNRGYALKLNYGSGADSNFVTSACLINLAIAPAPAPGTCPAGSPSASYAYATFGTERRLAAATDAGGAIWGYAYSALTNGFTMAFTRPGEAAPWLTNTVLVRPSMDTPPTEVIVHQSFADNSAYDFSYDLSPLVDGEIQQIAGGQYVDPAGHMVSAEYGFYPTPGPYAQTPDAVVWQITPGPTKVTDALGRVTNYDYCERSAMANLPSYIHNRCLVMPVPVSFTEPDGRETILEWDFAMRLLGRSTRHPLAGSVGLAPIVTSATYNCSPATMAICARPVTATDARGNTTEYVYSATHGGLLSVTGPEPTAGAPRPQTRHEYAQRYAWIANGTGGYVQAATPIWVRTATSACRTSAATGAPCAAGPLDEVRTVYDYGPDSGPNNLLLRGQAVTAEVEGSLVTHRTCYGYDARGRRISETQPNANSASCP
;
A
#
# COMPACT_ATOMS: atom_id res chain seq x y z
N MET A 1 -17.51 32.09 15.58
CA MET A 1 -16.80 32.15 16.88
C MET A 1 -15.89 30.93 16.98
N ALA A 2 -14.80 30.98 17.74
CA ALA A 2 -13.66 30.07 17.54
C ALA A 2 -13.41 29.08 18.70
N ALA A 3 -13.16 27.83 18.33
CA ALA A 3 -12.27 26.86 18.98
C ALA A 3 -11.88 25.85 17.86
N SER A 4 -10.62 25.60 17.49
CA SER A 4 -9.39 25.35 18.26
C SER A 4 -9.35 23.94 18.88
N GLY A 5 -9.04 22.96 18.05
CA GLY A 5 -8.69 21.59 18.43
C GLY A 5 -7.96 20.89 17.27
N LEU A 6 -6.76 20.35 17.54
CA LEU A 6 -5.96 19.67 16.51
C LEU A 6 -6.57 18.30 16.18
N ALA A 7 -6.98 18.11 14.92
CA ALA A 7 -7.31 16.80 14.37
C ALA A 7 -6.06 16.18 13.73
N LEU A 8 -5.37 15.30 14.46
CA LEU A 8 -4.24 14.55 13.91
C LEU A 8 -4.77 13.33 13.14
N ALA A 9 -4.91 13.47 11.82
CA ALA A 9 -5.48 12.44 10.97
C ALA A 9 -4.48 11.29 10.72
N PHE A 10 -4.76 10.11 11.29
CA PHE A 10 -4.05 8.87 10.96
C PHE A 10 -4.97 7.90 10.22
N LEU A 11 -4.52 7.45 9.05
CA LEU A 11 -5.27 6.64 8.10
C LEU A 11 -4.93 5.15 8.29
N PHE A 12 -5.83 4.37 8.89
CA PHE A 12 -5.68 2.91 9.04
C PHE A 12 -7.00 2.16 8.79
N LEU A 13 -6.91 0.88 8.45
CA LEU A 13 -7.95 0.00 7.88
C LEU A 13 -8.35 -1.13 8.89
N ALA A 14 -9.46 -1.90 8.65
CA ALA A 14 -9.70 -3.35 9.06
C ALA A 14 -10.54 -3.64 10.43
N ALA A 15 -11.35 -4.66 11.02
CA ALA A 15 -12.21 -5.99 10.99
C ALA A 15 -11.83 -7.44 11.58
N PRO A 16 -12.13 -8.68 11.00
CA PRO A 16 -12.24 -10.01 11.75
C PRO A 16 -11.36 -11.34 11.53
N ALA A 17 -11.36 -12.32 12.51
CA ALA A 17 -10.88 -13.76 12.55
C ALA A 17 -11.69 -14.71 13.47
N ARG A 18 -11.88 -15.97 13.04
CA ARG A 18 -11.65 -17.14 13.93
C ARG A 18 -10.83 -18.18 13.14
N ALA A 19 -9.72 -18.76 13.62
CA ALA A 19 -9.41 -19.40 14.91
C ALA A 19 -10.00 -20.82 15.02
N GLN A 20 -9.30 -21.81 14.45
CA GLN A 20 -9.65 -23.23 14.52
C GLN A 20 -8.40 -24.15 14.43
N CYS A 21 -7.43 -23.96 15.33
CA CYS A 21 -6.21 -24.77 15.39
C CYS A 21 -6.02 -25.40 16.78
N CYS A 22 -6.69 -26.53 17.02
CA CYS A 22 -6.37 -27.48 18.09
C CYS A 22 -6.57 -28.91 17.56
N VAL A 23 -5.59 -29.40 16.79
CA VAL A 23 -5.43 -30.84 16.51
C VAL A 23 -3.98 -31.19 16.86
N GLU A 24 -3.83 -32.21 17.69
CA GLU A 24 -2.61 -32.57 18.41
C GLU A 24 -1.63 -33.35 17.53
N PRO A 25 -0.33 -33.00 17.50
CA PRO A 25 0.71 -33.85 16.95
C PRO A 25 1.35 -34.69 18.07
N GLN A 26 1.03 -35.98 18.11
CA GLN A 26 1.93 -36.96 18.73
C GLN A 26 2.83 -37.53 17.63
N HIS A 27 4.15 -37.60 17.86
CA HIS A 27 4.91 -38.86 17.96
C HIS A 27 6.41 -38.62 18.24
N GLU A 28 7.19 -39.70 18.22
CA GLU A 28 8.52 -39.90 18.81
C GLU A 28 9.70 -39.04 18.28
N VAL A 29 10.71 -38.89 19.14
CA VAL A 29 12.01 -38.28 18.85
C VAL A 29 12.94 -39.31 18.18
N PRO A 30 13.53 -39.03 17.01
CA PRO A 30 14.59 -39.87 16.44
C PRO A 30 15.93 -39.67 17.18
N GLU A 31 16.55 -40.74 17.68
CA GLU A 31 17.95 -40.70 18.10
C GLU A 31 18.88 -40.77 16.87
N GLY A 32 19.62 -39.68 16.60
CA GLY A 32 20.81 -39.70 15.73
C GLY A 32 20.81 -38.70 14.59
N GLY A 33 21.51 -37.58 14.79
CA GLY A 33 21.73 -36.54 13.77
C GLY A 33 21.89 -35.18 14.45
N GLY A 34 23.10 -34.60 14.39
CA GLY A 34 23.44 -33.34 15.06
C GLY A 34 23.24 -32.12 14.18
N GLU A 35 22.03 -31.91 13.65
CA GLU A 35 21.67 -30.74 12.85
C GLU A 35 20.70 -29.84 13.64
N SER A 36 20.91 -28.51 13.55
CA SER A 36 20.07 -27.52 14.24
C SER A 36 18.65 -27.52 13.68
N THR A 37 17.65 -27.36 14.55
CA THR A 37 16.24 -27.14 14.16
C THR A 37 15.73 -25.75 14.55
N ALA A 38 16.59 -24.91 15.14
CA ALA A 38 16.32 -23.51 15.36
C ALA A 38 16.33 -22.72 14.04
N PHE A 39 15.38 -21.80 13.87
CA PHE A 39 15.32 -20.85 12.76
C PHE A 39 14.55 -19.59 13.17
N THR A 40 14.77 -18.48 12.46
CA THR A 40 14.03 -17.23 12.68
C THR A 40 12.81 -17.15 11.76
N ALA A 41 11.63 -17.31 12.34
CA ALA A 41 10.34 -17.10 11.71
C ALA A 41 10.07 -15.59 11.52
N SER A 42 10.86 -14.96 10.65
CA SER A 42 10.75 -13.56 10.24
C SER A 42 9.56 -13.34 9.29
N PRO A 43 8.49 -12.64 9.69
CA PRO A 43 7.68 -11.93 8.70
C PRO A 43 8.58 -10.90 7.99
N PRO A 44 8.49 -10.73 6.66
CA PRO A 44 9.21 -9.68 5.96
C PRO A 44 8.89 -8.26 6.48
N ALA A 45 9.68 -7.28 6.06
CA ALA A 45 9.54 -5.88 6.46
C ALA A 45 8.34 -5.19 5.76
N GLU A 46 7.13 -5.66 6.06
CA GLU A 46 5.89 -5.23 5.42
C GLU A 46 5.30 -3.94 6.03
N ARG A 47 6.00 -3.35 7.01
CA ARG A 47 5.69 -2.06 7.63
C ARG A 47 7.01 -1.31 7.87
N LEU A 48 7.14 -0.14 7.27
CA LEU A 48 8.29 0.75 7.47
C LEU A 48 8.12 1.57 8.76
N LEU A 49 9.22 1.83 9.45
CA LEU A 49 9.32 2.80 10.54
C LEU A 49 10.38 3.84 10.19
N VAL A 50 9.94 4.88 9.48
CA VAL A 50 10.81 5.81 8.77
C VAL A 50 11.24 6.97 9.68
N SER A 51 12.54 7.30 9.67
CA SER A 51 13.11 8.50 10.31
C SER A 51 12.56 9.79 9.66
N PRO A 52 12.70 10.96 10.31
CA PRO A 52 12.37 12.26 9.70
C PRO A 52 13.11 12.54 8.38
N THR A 53 14.21 11.84 8.14
CA THR A 53 15.07 11.95 6.96
C THR A 53 14.82 10.87 5.90
N GLY A 54 13.87 9.94 6.12
CA GLY A 54 13.48 8.93 5.15
C GLY A 54 14.12 7.55 5.30
N VAL A 55 14.79 7.22 6.40
CA VAL A 55 15.42 5.89 6.61
C VAL A 55 14.53 4.98 7.43
N ASP A 56 14.16 3.81 6.91
CA ASP A 56 13.40 2.79 7.62
C ASP A 56 14.26 2.03 8.64
N LEU A 57 13.93 2.11 9.93
CA LEU A 57 14.62 1.41 11.00
C LEU A 57 14.37 -0.12 11.01
N ARG A 58 13.42 -0.65 10.23
CA ARG A 58 13.20 -2.10 10.12
C ARG A 58 14.10 -2.80 9.09
N THR A 59 14.63 -2.08 8.11
CA THR A 59 15.52 -2.62 7.06
C THR A 59 16.86 -1.89 6.93
N GLY A 60 16.96 -0.68 7.47
CA GLY A 60 18.06 0.25 7.24
C GLY A 60 18.05 0.89 5.85
N ARG A 61 16.95 0.80 5.09
CA ARG A 61 16.85 1.34 3.73
C ARG A 61 16.41 2.80 3.71
N TYR A 62 16.78 3.50 2.64
CA TYR A 62 16.25 4.83 2.35
C TYR A 62 14.96 4.73 1.52
N ASP A 63 13.84 5.17 2.09
CA ASP A 63 12.52 5.29 1.44
C ASP A 63 12.49 6.54 0.54
N PHE A 64 13.33 6.53 -0.50
CA PHE A 64 13.29 7.55 -1.54
C PHE A 64 12.21 7.20 -2.56
N SER A 65 11.33 8.16 -2.86
CA SER A 65 10.46 8.12 -4.03
C SER A 65 10.39 9.49 -4.73
N GLN A 66 10.27 9.48 -6.06
CA GLN A 66 10.14 10.68 -6.89
C GLN A 66 9.24 10.40 -8.09
N THR A 67 8.20 11.22 -8.27
CA THR A 67 7.34 11.19 -9.46
C THR A 67 7.97 12.02 -10.57
N ASP A 68 8.31 11.40 -11.69
CA ASP A 68 8.87 12.09 -12.87
C ASP A 68 7.77 12.51 -13.86
N LEU A 69 6.68 11.75 -13.91
CA LEU A 69 5.57 11.92 -14.86
C LEU A 69 4.22 11.65 -14.19
N SER A 70 3.22 12.47 -14.48
CA SER A 70 1.81 12.23 -14.13
C SER A 70 0.83 12.78 -15.18
N ILE A 71 -0.33 12.12 -15.32
CA ILE A 71 -1.41 12.48 -16.25
C ILE A 71 -2.78 12.04 -15.69
N GLY A 72 -3.81 12.85 -15.92
CA GLY A 72 -5.09 12.75 -15.22
C GLY A 72 -5.02 13.28 -13.78
N GLU A 73 -6.16 13.69 -13.20
CA GLU A 73 -6.18 14.21 -11.83
C GLU A 73 -6.29 13.07 -10.81
N ALA A 74 -5.28 12.95 -9.93
CA ALA A 74 -5.22 11.86 -8.94
C ALA A 74 -6.37 11.88 -7.92
N SER A 75 -6.96 13.06 -7.67
CA SER A 75 -8.13 13.29 -6.82
C SER A 75 -9.41 12.62 -7.34
N GLU A 76 -9.55 12.44 -8.65
CA GLU A 76 -10.71 11.82 -9.31
C GLU A 76 -10.53 10.32 -9.59
N GLY A 77 -9.36 9.78 -9.21
CA GLY A 77 -8.97 8.39 -9.40
C GLY A 77 -8.52 8.05 -10.83
N GLY A 78 -7.63 7.07 -10.95
CA GLY A 78 -7.34 6.40 -12.23
C GLY A 78 -6.62 7.21 -13.31
N GLY A 79 -5.96 8.32 -12.93
CA GLY A 79 -4.82 8.84 -13.70
C GLY A 79 -3.63 7.86 -13.71
N LEU A 80 -2.57 8.18 -14.46
CA LEU A 80 -1.33 7.41 -14.49
C LEU A 80 -0.15 8.26 -14.01
N ALA A 81 0.77 7.64 -13.29
CA ALA A 81 2.02 8.26 -12.85
C ALA A 81 3.19 7.27 -12.95
N LEU A 82 4.37 7.81 -13.26
CA LEU A 82 5.65 7.12 -13.11
C LEU A 82 6.38 7.71 -11.91
N THR A 83 6.46 6.92 -10.85
CA THR A 83 7.16 7.24 -9.60
C THR A 83 8.27 6.24 -9.43
N ARG A 84 9.52 6.69 -9.57
CA ARG A 84 10.70 5.90 -9.21
C ARG A 84 10.78 5.80 -7.70
N SER A 85 11.27 4.66 -7.21
CA SER A 85 11.67 4.45 -5.82
C SER A 85 13.02 3.75 -5.78
N LEU A 86 13.69 3.73 -4.63
CA LEU A 86 14.80 2.78 -4.45
C LEU A 86 14.28 1.34 -4.57
N GLY A 87 15.17 0.42 -4.97
CA GLY A 87 14.80 -0.92 -5.43
C GLY A 87 14.30 -1.90 -4.36
N ASN A 88 13.48 -2.86 -4.78
CA ASN A 88 13.07 -4.03 -3.99
C ASN A 88 14.16 -5.12 -4.00
N ASP A 89 14.24 -5.93 -2.94
CA ASP A 89 15.23 -7.02 -2.77
C ASP A 89 14.84 -8.34 -3.47
N ALA A 90 14.30 -8.27 -4.68
CA ALA A 90 13.89 -9.46 -5.40
C ALA A 90 15.07 -10.15 -6.10
N ILE A 91 15.28 -11.43 -5.79
CA ILE A 91 16.43 -12.23 -6.25
C ILE A 91 16.41 -12.39 -7.78
N GLY A 92 17.40 -11.81 -8.45
CA GLY A 92 17.55 -11.87 -9.90
C GLY A 92 16.57 -10.99 -10.69
N HIS A 93 15.78 -10.16 -10.01
CA HIS A 93 14.97 -9.11 -10.65
C HIS A 93 15.87 -7.95 -11.11
N ILE A 94 15.54 -7.33 -12.25
CA ILE A 94 16.27 -6.18 -12.79
C ILE A 94 15.54 -4.88 -12.45
N ASN A 95 16.09 -4.12 -11.51
CA ASN A 95 15.70 -2.73 -11.24
C ASN A 95 15.75 -1.89 -12.55
N PRO A 96 14.61 -1.45 -13.13
CA PRO A 96 14.59 -0.86 -14.48
C PRO A 96 15.28 0.51 -14.59
N PHE A 97 15.64 1.10 -13.45
CA PHE A 97 16.46 2.32 -13.34
C PHE A 97 17.78 2.03 -12.59
N GLY A 98 18.40 0.88 -12.83
CA GLY A 98 19.73 0.48 -12.33
C GLY A 98 19.71 0.04 -10.88
N ASN A 99 19.62 0.99 -9.96
CA ASN A 99 19.44 0.79 -8.51
C ASN A 99 18.09 1.32 -8.00
N PHE A 100 17.25 1.84 -8.91
CA PHE A 100 15.88 2.27 -8.63
C PHE A 100 14.87 1.37 -9.35
N SER A 101 13.74 1.10 -8.68
CA SER A 101 12.53 0.48 -9.23
C SER A 101 11.49 1.59 -9.50
N HIS A 102 10.23 1.23 -9.78
CA HIS A 102 9.14 2.18 -9.94
C HIS A 102 7.78 1.59 -9.54
N ASN A 103 6.80 2.46 -9.27
CA ASN A 103 5.42 2.12 -8.86
C ASN A 103 4.62 1.19 -9.80
N LEU A 104 5.14 0.89 -10.99
CA LEU A 104 4.53 0.02 -12.01
C LEU A 104 5.35 -1.28 -12.23
N ASP A 105 6.43 -1.45 -11.49
CA ASP A 105 7.24 -2.67 -11.42
C ASP A 105 6.60 -3.60 -10.39
N ILE A 106 5.67 -4.42 -10.86
CA ILE A 106 4.77 -5.24 -10.03
C ILE A 106 4.90 -6.68 -10.49
N PHE A 107 5.27 -7.56 -9.58
CA PHE A 107 5.62 -8.96 -9.84
C PHE A 107 5.40 -9.81 -8.59
N LEU A 108 5.54 -11.13 -8.73
CA LEU A 108 5.69 -12.04 -7.61
C LEU A 108 6.95 -12.90 -7.76
N ASP A 109 7.52 -13.30 -6.63
CA ASP A 109 8.57 -14.32 -6.54
C ASP A 109 8.13 -15.50 -5.65
N MET A 110 8.64 -16.68 -5.96
CA MET A 110 8.31 -17.96 -5.33
C MET A 110 9.54 -18.56 -4.67
N ARG A 111 9.45 -18.86 -3.37
CA ARG A 111 10.48 -19.51 -2.55
C ARG A 111 10.00 -20.90 -2.12
N LEU A 112 10.88 -21.89 -2.17
CA LEU A 112 10.61 -23.19 -1.54
C LEU A 112 10.81 -23.07 -0.02
N ILE A 113 9.87 -23.58 0.75
CA ILE A 113 9.92 -23.69 2.21
C ILE A 113 9.67 -25.14 2.63
N GLU A 114 10.03 -25.49 3.86
CA GLU A 114 9.74 -26.80 4.45
C GLU A 114 8.64 -26.71 5.51
N HIS A 115 7.62 -27.56 5.41
CA HIS A 115 6.56 -27.65 6.41
C HIS A 115 7.01 -28.56 7.55
N LEU A 116 7.52 -27.93 8.62
CA LEU A 116 7.98 -28.61 9.84
C LEU A 116 6.84 -29.18 10.69
N SER A 117 5.57 -28.86 10.39
CA SER A 117 4.39 -29.41 11.06
C SER A 117 3.68 -30.46 10.19
N GLN A 118 3.57 -31.69 10.71
CA GLN A 118 2.90 -32.85 10.10
C GLN A 118 3.53 -33.37 8.79
N GLY A 119 4.58 -34.19 8.92
CA GLY A 119 4.94 -35.20 7.91
C GLY A 119 6.20 -34.94 7.09
N GLY A 120 6.78 -33.74 7.14
CA GLY A 120 8.02 -33.40 6.44
C GLY A 120 7.83 -33.33 4.92
N GLY A 121 7.40 -32.18 4.42
CA GLY A 121 7.25 -31.93 2.99
C GLY A 121 7.54 -30.48 2.63
N SER A 122 8.07 -30.26 1.43
CA SER A 122 8.26 -28.92 0.89
C SER A 122 6.93 -28.31 0.45
N GLY A 123 6.89 -26.98 0.39
CA GLY A 123 5.77 -26.19 -0.12
C GLY A 123 6.23 -24.82 -0.60
N THR A 124 5.29 -24.04 -1.13
CA THR A 124 5.62 -22.76 -1.79
C THR A 124 5.26 -21.56 -0.91
N GLN A 125 6.25 -20.72 -0.60
CA GLN A 125 6.03 -19.34 -0.16
C GLN A 125 6.04 -18.42 -1.39
N ILE A 126 5.10 -17.49 -1.48
CA ILE A 126 4.96 -16.53 -2.58
C ILE A 126 4.93 -15.11 -2.02
N ARG A 127 5.80 -14.24 -2.53
CA ARG A 127 5.85 -12.82 -2.20
C ARG A 127 5.31 -12.02 -3.37
N VAL A 128 4.19 -11.32 -3.16
CA VAL A 128 3.59 -10.40 -4.14
C VAL A 128 4.11 -9.00 -3.87
N HIS A 129 4.83 -8.40 -4.82
CA HIS A 129 5.35 -7.03 -4.72
C HIS A 129 4.44 -6.08 -5.48
N PHE A 130 3.81 -5.16 -4.75
CA PHE A 130 2.77 -4.26 -5.26
C PHE A 130 2.88 -2.87 -4.60
N GLY A 131 3.14 -1.84 -5.40
CA GLY A 131 3.13 -0.45 -4.92
C GLY A 131 4.16 -0.14 -3.82
N GLY A 132 5.38 -0.67 -3.92
CA GLY A 132 6.44 -0.47 -2.92
C GLY A 132 6.24 -1.25 -1.62
N ARG A 133 5.37 -2.27 -1.62
CA ARG A 133 5.15 -3.17 -0.47
C ARG A 133 5.09 -4.62 -0.95
N SER A 134 5.55 -5.54 -0.12
CA SER A 134 5.42 -6.98 -0.34
C SER A 134 4.28 -7.55 0.50
N GLN A 135 3.60 -8.58 0.00
CA GLN A 135 2.69 -9.42 0.78
C GLN A 135 3.04 -10.90 0.58
N THR A 136 3.36 -11.55 1.69
CA THR A 136 3.74 -12.96 1.80
C THR A 136 2.52 -13.89 1.95
N PHE A 137 2.52 -14.98 1.20
CA PHE A 137 1.56 -16.07 1.24
C PHE A 137 2.28 -17.42 1.26
N GLU A 138 1.70 -18.44 1.87
CA GLU A 138 2.24 -19.80 1.91
C GLU A 138 1.17 -20.82 1.54
N GLU A 139 1.57 -21.82 0.76
CA GLU A 139 0.76 -22.96 0.36
C GLU A 139 0.40 -23.81 1.59
N ILE A 140 -0.87 -24.19 1.74
CA ILE A 140 -1.27 -25.13 2.81
C ILE A 140 -0.86 -26.53 2.35
N HIS A 141 0.05 -27.17 3.11
CA HIS A 141 0.54 -28.53 2.88
C HIS A 141 -0.56 -29.52 2.45
N GLY A 142 -0.33 -30.24 1.35
CA GLY A 142 -1.27 -31.21 0.79
C GLY A 142 -2.44 -30.61 0.00
N THR A 143 -2.44 -29.29 -0.24
CA THR A 143 -3.48 -28.58 -1.02
C THR A 143 -2.87 -27.60 -2.02
N THR A 144 -3.69 -27.00 -2.88
CA THR A 144 -3.31 -25.89 -3.78
C THR A 144 -3.81 -24.52 -3.27
N ALA A 145 -4.17 -24.41 -1.99
CA ALA A 145 -4.70 -23.19 -1.39
C ALA A 145 -3.60 -22.40 -0.67
N PHE A 146 -3.66 -21.06 -0.73
CA PHE A 146 -2.69 -20.18 -0.08
C PHE A 146 -3.28 -19.47 1.14
N VAL A 147 -2.54 -19.48 2.23
CA VAL A 147 -2.78 -18.65 3.41
C VAL A 147 -1.85 -17.45 3.36
N GLN A 148 -2.39 -16.25 3.50
CA GLN A 148 -1.58 -15.07 3.73
C GLN A 148 -0.81 -15.25 5.04
N THR A 149 0.53 -15.18 5.02
CA THR A 149 1.39 -15.13 6.22
C THR A 149 1.90 -13.73 6.52
N SER A 150 1.81 -12.82 5.53
CA SER A 150 1.93 -11.38 5.68
C SER A 150 1.17 -10.84 6.88
N ARG A 151 1.69 -9.79 7.53
CA ARG A 151 1.09 -9.11 8.68
C ARG A 151 0.61 -7.70 8.30
N SER A 152 0.33 -7.50 7.01
CA SER A 152 -0.22 -6.27 6.42
C SER A 152 -1.77 -6.26 6.45
N GLY A 153 -2.43 -5.63 5.46
CA GLY A 153 -3.88 -5.73 5.30
C GLY A 153 -4.27 -7.04 4.62
N PHE A 154 -5.47 -7.57 4.88
CA PHE A 154 -5.85 -8.86 4.30
C PHE A 154 -5.92 -8.87 2.79
N ALA A 155 -5.49 -10.00 2.25
CA ALA A 155 -5.55 -10.32 0.85
C ALA A 155 -5.69 -11.83 0.67
N THR A 156 -6.15 -12.23 -0.52
CA THR A 156 -6.20 -13.62 -0.95
C THR A 156 -5.32 -13.82 -2.17
N LEU A 157 -4.61 -14.95 -2.24
CA LEU A 157 -3.90 -15.41 -3.43
C LEU A 157 -4.54 -16.71 -3.93
N THR A 158 -4.82 -16.80 -5.21
CA THR A 158 -5.30 -18.02 -5.88
C THR A 158 -4.44 -18.33 -7.11
N ALA A 159 -4.37 -19.61 -7.49
CA ALA A 159 -3.64 -20.07 -8.66
C ALA A 159 -4.55 -20.81 -9.65
N SER A 160 -4.27 -20.69 -10.94
CA SER A 160 -4.87 -21.46 -12.02
C SER A 160 -3.77 -21.88 -13.00
N GLY A 161 -3.24 -23.08 -12.81
CA GLY A 161 -1.97 -23.47 -13.42
C GLY A 161 -0.83 -22.57 -12.91
N SER A 162 -0.02 -22.01 -13.82
CA SER A 162 1.06 -21.07 -13.51
C SER A 162 0.64 -19.61 -13.39
N VAL A 163 -0.67 -19.30 -13.50
CA VAL A 163 -1.22 -17.95 -13.41
C VAL A 163 -1.78 -17.71 -12.01
N PHE A 164 -1.31 -16.64 -11.36
CA PHE A 164 -1.74 -16.25 -10.02
C PHE A 164 -2.65 -15.03 -10.04
N THR A 165 -3.60 -14.98 -9.10
CA THR A 165 -4.49 -13.83 -8.88
C THR A 165 -4.44 -13.41 -7.41
N PHE A 166 -3.99 -12.18 -7.18
CA PHE A 166 -3.98 -11.51 -5.88
C PHE A 166 -5.19 -10.58 -5.77
N THR A 167 -5.86 -10.56 -4.62
CA THR A 167 -6.97 -9.64 -4.32
C THR A 167 -6.78 -9.02 -2.95
N SER A 168 -6.72 -7.68 -2.85
CA SER A 168 -6.56 -6.94 -1.59
C SER A 168 -7.89 -6.50 -0.95
N ASN A 169 -7.83 -6.13 0.33
CA ASN A 169 -8.96 -5.67 1.16
C ASN A 169 -9.63 -4.33 0.76
N ASP A 170 -9.20 -3.71 -0.33
CA ASP A 170 -9.88 -2.59 -0.99
C ASP A 170 -10.61 -2.99 -2.29
N GLY A 171 -10.48 -4.25 -2.71
CA GLY A 171 -11.02 -4.82 -3.94
C GLY A 171 -10.11 -4.76 -5.16
N THR A 172 -8.87 -4.29 -5.02
CA THR A 172 -7.91 -4.31 -6.12
C THR A 172 -7.47 -5.74 -6.43
N ILE A 173 -7.67 -6.16 -7.68
CA ILE A 173 -7.31 -7.48 -8.20
C ILE A 173 -6.10 -7.33 -9.12
N ALA A 174 -5.02 -8.06 -8.85
CA ALA A 174 -3.85 -8.17 -9.72
C ALA A 174 -3.74 -9.60 -10.26
N VAL A 175 -3.81 -9.75 -11.58
CA VAL A 175 -3.60 -11.02 -12.29
C VAL A 175 -2.20 -11.02 -12.87
N PHE A 176 -1.41 -12.05 -12.54
CA PHE A 176 -0.02 -12.21 -12.98
C PHE A 176 0.08 -13.01 -14.27
N ARG A 177 1.24 -12.94 -14.91
CA ARG A 177 1.61 -13.78 -16.05
C ARG A 177 1.98 -15.19 -15.57
N SER A 178 2.40 -16.06 -16.49
CA SER A 178 2.90 -17.40 -16.15
C SER A 178 4.26 -17.32 -15.45
N THR A 179 4.45 -18.04 -14.35
CA THR A 179 5.71 -18.10 -13.57
C THR A 179 6.88 -18.82 -14.27
N SER A 180 6.79 -19.01 -15.59
CA SER A 180 7.75 -19.69 -16.45
C SER A 180 8.99 -18.83 -16.79
N GLY A 181 9.67 -18.30 -15.77
CA GLY A 181 10.99 -17.67 -15.86
C GLY A 181 11.00 -16.22 -16.41
N GLU A 182 9.91 -15.47 -16.30
CA GLU A 182 9.81 -14.17 -16.97
C GLU A 182 10.64 -13.06 -16.28
N CYS A 183 10.65 -13.01 -14.94
CA CYS A 183 11.31 -11.94 -14.16
C CYS A 183 12.50 -12.37 -13.27
N SER A 184 12.85 -13.66 -13.25
CA SER A 184 14.07 -14.18 -12.60
C SER A 184 14.49 -15.50 -13.25
N THR A 185 15.78 -15.81 -13.13
CA THR A 185 16.38 -17.11 -13.52
C THR A 185 16.61 -18.04 -12.33
N ILE A 186 16.47 -17.52 -11.10
CA ILE A 186 16.86 -18.20 -9.85
C ILE A 186 15.64 -18.76 -9.12
N LEU A 187 14.53 -18.03 -9.15
CA LEU A 187 13.26 -18.38 -8.49
C LEU A 187 12.10 -18.35 -9.49
N GLY A 188 11.01 -19.05 -9.18
CA GLY A 188 9.75 -18.92 -9.91
C GLY A 188 9.25 -17.48 -9.82
N CYS A 189 9.02 -16.83 -10.95
CA CYS A 189 8.77 -15.38 -10.99
C CYS A 189 7.81 -15.03 -12.13
N ALA A 190 6.79 -14.22 -11.84
CA ALA A 190 5.87 -13.67 -12.83
C ALA A 190 5.67 -12.16 -12.65
N PHE A 191 5.76 -11.42 -13.76
CA PHE A 191 5.30 -10.03 -13.81
C PHE A 191 3.77 -9.93 -13.76
N VAL A 192 3.23 -8.78 -13.34
CA VAL A 192 1.78 -8.52 -13.45
C VAL A 192 1.34 -8.47 -14.91
N SER A 193 0.16 -8.99 -15.22
CA SER A 193 -0.48 -8.82 -16.53
C SER A 193 -1.50 -7.69 -16.49
N THR A 194 -2.36 -7.68 -15.48
CA THR A 194 -3.46 -6.70 -15.38
C THR A 194 -3.80 -6.39 -13.93
N ILE A 195 -4.14 -5.13 -13.65
CA ILE A 195 -4.67 -4.68 -12.36
C ILE A 195 -6.06 -4.11 -12.59
N THR A 196 -7.03 -4.50 -11.78
CA THR A 196 -8.40 -3.95 -11.80
C THR A 196 -8.74 -3.46 -10.40
N TYR A 197 -8.98 -2.15 -10.27
CA TYR A 197 -9.44 -1.53 -9.02
C TYR A 197 -10.95 -1.76 -8.82
N ALA A 198 -11.44 -1.58 -7.60
CA ALA A 198 -12.85 -1.81 -7.26
C ALA A 198 -13.84 -0.96 -8.08
N ASP A 199 -13.46 0.22 -8.56
CA ASP A 199 -14.30 1.05 -9.44
C ASP A 199 -14.34 0.54 -10.90
N GLY A 200 -13.66 -0.56 -11.22
CA GLY A 200 -13.51 -1.07 -12.58
C GLY A 200 -12.41 -0.39 -13.40
N THR A 201 -11.67 0.56 -12.83
CA THR A 201 -10.47 1.11 -13.49
C THR A 201 -9.47 -0.02 -13.69
N ARG A 202 -9.06 -0.24 -14.94
CA ARG A 202 -8.24 -1.39 -15.35
C ARG A 202 -6.97 -0.92 -16.01
N LEU A 203 -5.84 -1.29 -15.41
CA LEU A 203 -4.51 -1.16 -15.98
C LEU A 203 -4.11 -2.47 -16.66
N THR A 204 -3.60 -2.36 -17.89
CA THR A 204 -3.13 -3.49 -18.69
C THR A 204 -1.65 -3.28 -18.97
N PHE A 205 -0.83 -4.24 -18.56
CA PHE A 205 0.63 -4.18 -18.64
C PHE A 205 1.10 -4.99 -19.85
N ASP A 206 1.96 -4.37 -20.65
CA ASP A 206 2.41 -4.85 -21.95
C ASP A 206 3.94 -4.83 -21.94
N TYR A 207 4.55 -5.96 -22.26
CA TYR A 207 5.98 -6.22 -22.15
C TYR A 207 6.52 -6.71 -23.49
N ASP A 208 7.84 -6.63 -23.69
CA ASP A 208 8.45 -7.35 -24.80
C ASP A 208 8.53 -8.86 -24.52
N ALA A 209 8.76 -9.62 -25.60
CA ALA A 209 8.98 -11.05 -25.51
C ALA A 209 10.38 -11.30 -24.90
N ALA A 210 10.42 -12.05 -23.79
CA ALA A 210 11.66 -12.45 -23.14
C ALA A 210 12.57 -13.19 -24.14
N THR A 211 13.72 -12.59 -24.48
CA THR A 211 14.75 -13.24 -25.31
C THR A 211 15.60 -14.22 -24.51
N THR A 212 15.69 -14.00 -23.19
CA THR A 212 16.19 -14.92 -22.16
C THR A 212 15.32 -14.77 -20.90
N ALA A 213 15.30 -15.78 -20.03
CA ALA A 213 14.63 -15.68 -18.74
C ALA A 213 15.18 -14.50 -17.90
N GLY A 214 14.30 -13.75 -17.25
CA GLY A 214 14.63 -12.51 -16.53
C GLY A 214 14.89 -11.26 -17.40
N THR A 215 14.76 -11.32 -18.73
CA THR A 215 15.01 -10.18 -19.64
C THR A 215 13.75 -9.60 -20.30
N ALA A 216 12.58 -9.74 -19.67
CA ALA A 216 11.34 -9.12 -20.15
C ALA A 216 11.19 -7.70 -19.57
N HIS A 217 10.96 -6.71 -20.42
CA HIS A 217 10.86 -5.31 -20.05
C HIS A 217 9.42 -4.81 -20.18
N LEU A 218 8.93 -4.06 -19.20
CA LEU A 218 7.63 -3.39 -19.29
C LEU A 218 7.70 -2.30 -20.37
N ARG A 219 6.91 -2.41 -21.45
CA ARG A 219 6.91 -1.46 -22.58
C ARG A 219 5.75 -0.48 -22.51
N SER A 220 4.60 -0.91 -22.00
CA SER A 220 3.41 -0.07 -21.85
C SER A 220 2.60 -0.39 -20.60
N VAL A 221 1.94 0.64 -20.05
CA VAL A 221 0.77 0.45 -19.16
C VAL A 221 -0.40 1.27 -19.73
N THR A 222 -1.52 0.62 -20.01
CA THR A 222 -2.72 1.26 -20.59
C THR A 222 -3.90 1.17 -19.62
N SER A 223 -4.51 2.33 -19.33
CA SER A 223 -5.71 2.47 -18.49
C SER A 223 -6.98 2.52 -19.34
N ASN A 224 -8.04 1.80 -18.94
CA ASN A 224 -9.36 1.90 -19.57
C ASN A 224 -10.04 3.28 -19.40
N ARG A 225 -9.47 4.19 -18.60
CA ARG A 225 -9.85 5.62 -18.51
C ARG A 225 -9.28 6.49 -19.64
N GLY A 226 -8.57 5.92 -20.63
CA GLY A 226 -8.03 6.71 -21.75
C GLY A 226 -6.66 7.33 -21.48
N TYR A 227 -5.82 6.68 -20.67
CA TYR A 227 -4.42 7.08 -20.47
C TYR A 227 -3.48 5.92 -20.80
N ALA A 228 -2.30 6.23 -21.34
CA ALA A 228 -1.22 5.25 -21.48
C ALA A 228 0.13 5.83 -21.02
N LEU A 229 0.97 4.93 -20.54
CA LEU A 229 2.39 5.12 -20.26
C LEU A 229 3.20 4.24 -21.22
N LYS A 230 4.34 4.76 -21.69
CA LYS A 230 5.32 4.01 -22.50
C LYS A 230 6.71 4.13 -21.87
N LEU A 231 7.47 3.04 -21.91
CA LEU A 231 8.87 2.97 -21.49
C LEU A 231 9.76 2.55 -22.67
N ASN A 232 10.86 3.29 -22.84
CA ASN A 232 11.87 3.07 -23.87
C ASN A 232 13.18 2.67 -23.19
N TYR A 233 13.75 1.55 -23.61
CA TYR A 233 14.97 1.00 -23.06
C TYR A 233 16.19 1.39 -23.91
N GLY A 234 17.38 1.36 -23.29
CA GLY A 234 18.63 1.71 -23.96
C GLY A 234 19.15 0.64 -24.93
N SER A 235 20.45 0.70 -25.21
CA SER A 235 21.15 -0.30 -26.03
C SER A 235 22.59 -0.49 -25.54
N GLY A 236 23.24 -1.56 -25.99
CA GLY A 236 24.58 -1.93 -25.49
C GLY A 236 24.53 -2.19 -23.98
N ALA A 237 25.34 -1.46 -23.21
CA ALA A 237 25.40 -1.58 -21.75
C ALA A 237 24.10 -1.13 -21.03
N ASP A 238 23.22 -0.39 -21.71
CA ASP A 238 21.97 0.11 -21.13
C ASP A 238 20.72 -0.59 -21.69
N SER A 239 20.86 -1.78 -22.29
CA SER A 239 19.75 -2.53 -22.89
C SER A 239 18.60 -2.82 -21.93
N ASN A 240 18.90 -2.96 -20.64
CA ASN A 240 17.94 -3.39 -19.62
C ASN A 240 17.41 -2.22 -18.76
N PHE A 241 17.81 -0.97 -19.06
CA PHE A 241 17.41 0.21 -18.31
C PHE A 241 16.57 1.18 -19.14
N VAL A 242 15.58 1.79 -18.50
CA VAL A 242 14.70 2.79 -19.12
C VAL A 242 15.51 4.06 -19.39
N THR A 243 15.67 4.45 -20.66
CA THR A 243 16.36 5.69 -21.04
C THR A 243 15.40 6.85 -21.30
N SER A 244 14.13 6.56 -21.61
CA SER A 244 13.07 7.57 -21.61
C SER A 244 11.69 6.95 -21.35
N ALA A 245 10.78 7.77 -20.85
CA ALA A 245 9.39 7.41 -20.59
C ALA A 245 8.46 8.54 -21.06
N CYS A 246 7.20 8.23 -21.37
CA CYS A 246 6.21 9.26 -21.68
C CYS A 246 4.78 8.85 -21.32
N LEU A 247 3.93 9.86 -21.11
CA LEU A 247 2.50 9.73 -20.85
C LEU A 247 1.67 10.26 -22.02
N ILE A 248 0.55 9.60 -22.28
CA ILE A 248 -0.30 9.83 -23.45
C ILE A 248 -1.75 9.92 -23.00
N ASN A 249 -2.43 11.00 -23.40
CA ASN A 249 -3.88 11.12 -23.28
C ASN A 249 -4.53 10.51 -24.54
N LEU A 250 -5.12 9.33 -24.38
CA LEU A 250 -5.67 8.55 -25.49
C LEU A 250 -6.97 9.14 -26.05
N ALA A 251 -7.68 9.99 -25.32
CA ALA A 251 -8.80 10.77 -25.89
C ALA A 251 -8.33 11.93 -26.79
N ILE A 252 -7.03 12.25 -26.84
CA ILE A 252 -6.49 13.35 -27.66
C ILE A 252 -5.59 12.84 -28.78
N ALA A 253 -4.75 11.84 -28.50
CA ALA A 253 -3.86 11.23 -29.49
C ALA A 253 -4.00 9.70 -29.48
N PRO A 254 -4.00 9.03 -30.65
CA PRO A 254 -4.01 7.57 -30.70
C PRO A 254 -2.75 6.99 -30.04
N ALA A 255 -2.84 5.75 -29.57
CA ALA A 255 -1.67 5.01 -29.13
C ALA A 255 -0.65 4.85 -30.29
N PRO A 256 0.60 5.32 -30.14
CA PRO A 256 1.62 5.18 -31.18
C PRO A 256 2.16 3.75 -31.23
N ALA A 257 2.99 3.48 -32.25
CA ALA A 257 3.79 2.26 -32.32
C ALA A 257 4.66 2.08 -31.05
N PRO A 258 4.99 0.83 -30.65
CA PRO A 258 5.87 0.56 -29.51
C PRO A 258 7.20 1.33 -29.60
N GLY A 259 7.71 1.81 -28.47
CA GLY A 259 8.96 2.56 -28.40
C GLY A 259 8.90 4.01 -28.90
N THR A 260 7.72 4.55 -29.22
CA THR A 260 7.54 5.93 -29.73
C THR A 260 6.68 6.77 -28.80
N CYS A 261 7.07 8.04 -28.59
CA CYS A 261 6.31 9.04 -27.85
C CYS A 261 5.69 10.07 -28.81
N PRO A 262 4.39 10.42 -28.69
CA PRO A 262 3.77 11.45 -29.52
C PRO A 262 4.35 12.84 -29.24
N ALA A 263 4.43 13.69 -30.26
CA ALA A 263 4.86 15.08 -30.09
C ALA A 263 3.94 15.83 -29.11
N GLY A 264 4.54 16.50 -28.11
CA GLY A 264 3.81 17.21 -27.05
C GLY A 264 3.42 16.38 -25.82
N SER A 265 3.64 15.05 -25.83
CA SER A 265 3.45 14.20 -24.65
C SER A 265 4.42 14.59 -23.51
N PRO A 266 3.96 14.64 -22.24
CA PRO A 266 4.85 14.67 -21.07
C PRO A 266 5.82 13.50 -21.15
N SER A 267 7.12 13.81 -21.18
CA SER A 267 8.19 12.83 -21.40
C SER A 267 9.36 13.11 -20.46
N ALA A 268 9.97 12.04 -19.94
CA ALA A 268 11.13 12.09 -19.05
C ALA A 268 12.28 11.28 -19.66
N SER A 269 13.52 11.62 -19.29
CA SER A 269 14.74 10.93 -19.77
C SER A 269 15.72 10.63 -18.65
N TYR A 270 16.51 9.59 -18.83
CA TYR A 270 17.31 8.98 -17.78
C TYR A 270 18.71 8.62 -18.29
N ALA A 271 19.74 8.91 -17.48
CA ALA A 271 21.14 8.67 -17.82
C ALA A 271 21.84 7.86 -16.72
N TYR A 272 22.75 6.98 -17.12
CA TYR A 272 23.35 5.96 -16.26
C TYR A 272 24.88 6.05 -16.22
N ALA A 273 25.44 5.90 -15.02
CA ALA A 273 26.88 5.81 -14.77
C ALA A 273 27.26 4.38 -14.38
N THR A 274 28.52 4.02 -14.63
CA THR A 274 29.07 2.72 -14.19
C THR A 274 29.72 2.90 -12.83
N PHE A 275 29.32 2.09 -11.86
CA PHE A 275 29.86 2.09 -10.50
C PHE A 275 30.30 0.68 -10.13
N GLY A 276 31.62 0.48 -9.96
CA GLY A 276 32.19 -0.87 -9.88
C GLY A 276 31.87 -1.69 -11.14
N THR A 277 31.16 -2.80 -10.96
CA THR A 277 30.65 -3.66 -12.05
C THR A 277 29.23 -3.35 -12.49
N GLU A 278 28.55 -2.39 -11.85
CA GLU A 278 27.11 -2.13 -12.00
C GLU A 278 26.83 -0.87 -12.82
N ARG A 279 25.60 -0.78 -13.36
CA ARG A 279 25.05 0.45 -13.93
C ARG A 279 24.04 1.03 -12.94
N ARG A 280 24.25 2.28 -12.51
CA ARG A 280 23.39 3.00 -11.55
C ARG A 280 22.87 4.29 -12.17
N LEU A 281 21.68 4.72 -11.77
CA LEU A 281 21.07 5.95 -12.29
C LEU A 281 21.91 7.15 -11.87
N ALA A 282 22.30 7.99 -12.82
CA ALA A 282 23.15 9.17 -12.61
C ALA A 282 22.39 10.49 -12.80
N ALA A 283 21.37 10.51 -13.67
CA ALA A 283 20.45 11.65 -13.78
C ALA A 283 19.05 11.22 -14.24
N ALA A 284 18.04 11.97 -13.81
CA ALA A 284 16.66 11.89 -14.31
C ALA A 284 16.17 13.30 -14.65
N THR A 285 15.66 13.48 -15.88
CA THR A 285 15.11 14.74 -16.37
C THR A 285 13.59 14.63 -16.48
N ASP A 286 12.86 15.52 -15.82
CA ASP A 286 11.39 15.52 -15.83
C ASP A 286 10.77 16.17 -17.08
N ALA A 287 9.43 16.13 -17.18
CA ALA A 287 8.69 16.73 -18.29
C ALA A 287 8.63 18.27 -18.29
N GLY A 288 9.31 18.93 -17.37
CA GLY A 288 9.62 20.37 -17.39
C GLY A 288 11.07 20.67 -17.81
N GLY A 289 11.93 19.65 -17.95
CA GLY A 289 13.36 19.79 -18.18
C GLY A 289 14.20 19.95 -16.91
N ALA A 290 13.62 19.71 -15.72
CA ALA A 290 14.31 19.80 -14.45
C ALA A 290 15.12 18.50 -14.21
N ILE A 291 16.41 18.63 -13.89
CA ILE A 291 17.35 17.50 -13.81
C ILE A 291 17.67 17.16 -12.36
N TRP A 292 17.26 15.98 -11.90
CA TRP A 292 17.73 15.36 -10.65
C TRP A 292 19.06 14.66 -10.90
N GLY A 293 20.05 14.92 -10.05
CA GLY A 293 21.39 14.31 -10.12
C GLY A 293 21.61 13.26 -9.04
N TYR A 294 22.35 12.21 -9.39
CA TYR A 294 22.71 11.09 -8.51
C TYR A 294 24.19 10.74 -8.70
N ALA A 295 24.95 10.61 -7.62
CA ALA A 295 26.38 10.29 -7.68
C ALA A 295 26.80 9.25 -6.64
N TYR A 296 27.83 8.46 -6.96
CA TYR A 296 28.30 7.32 -6.17
C TYR A 296 29.82 7.34 -6.02
N SER A 297 30.32 7.08 -4.80
CA SER A 297 31.77 6.99 -4.52
C SER A 297 32.04 5.82 -3.58
N ALA A 298 33.05 4.99 -3.88
CA ALA A 298 33.35 3.80 -3.11
C ALA A 298 34.00 4.12 -1.75
N LEU A 299 33.70 3.30 -0.74
CA LEU A 299 34.28 3.33 0.60
C LEU A 299 34.79 1.92 0.97
N THR A 300 35.56 1.82 2.05
CA THR A 300 35.85 0.51 2.65
C THR A 300 34.56 -0.12 3.16
N ASN A 301 34.17 -1.28 2.61
CA ASN A 301 32.95 -2.04 2.92
C ASN A 301 31.62 -1.35 2.56
N GLY A 302 31.63 -0.32 1.70
CA GLY A 302 30.44 0.46 1.39
C GLY A 302 30.62 1.49 0.27
N PHE A 303 29.71 2.45 0.18
CA PHE A 303 29.78 3.58 -0.75
C PHE A 303 28.94 4.77 -0.26
N THR A 304 29.19 5.97 -0.78
CA THR A 304 28.27 7.11 -0.60
C THR A 304 27.31 7.21 -1.79
N MET A 305 26.06 7.57 -1.54
CA MET A 305 25.05 7.91 -2.56
C MET A 305 24.55 9.34 -2.33
N ALA A 306 24.87 10.23 -3.26
CA ALA A 306 24.53 11.65 -3.19
C ALA A 306 23.36 12.01 -4.12
N PHE A 307 22.48 12.90 -3.66
CA PHE A 307 21.26 13.35 -4.32
C PHE A 307 21.31 14.87 -4.54
N THR A 308 21.10 15.34 -5.78
CA THR A 308 21.12 16.76 -6.16
C THR A 308 19.78 17.17 -6.77
N ARG A 309 19.19 18.29 -6.33
CA ARG A 309 17.91 18.78 -6.89
C ARG A 309 18.13 19.58 -8.18
N PRO A 310 17.09 19.73 -9.02
CA PRO A 310 17.18 20.59 -10.19
C PRO A 310 17.61 22.02 -9.87
N GLY A 311 18.70 22.47 -10.49
CA GLY A 311 19.28 23.80 -10.31
C GLY A 311 20.32 23.93 -9.18
N GLU A 312 20.55 22.89 -8.38
CA GLU A 312 21.59 22.88 -7.35
C GLU A 312 22.94 22.41 -7.91
N ALA A 313 24.04 23.02 -7.44
CA ALA A 313 25.40 22.67 -7.85
C ALA A 313 26.11 21.66 -6.92
N ALA A 314 25.45 21.28 -5.83
CA ALA A 314 25.95 20.36 -4.80
C ALA A 314 24.77 19.51 -4.27
N PRO A 315 25.01 18.30 -3.75
CA PRO A 315 23.93 17.45 -3.26
C PRO A 315 23.29 18.01 -1.98
N TRP A 316 21.95 17.94 -1.90
CA TRP A 316 21.19 18.33 -0.71
C TRP A 316 21.25 17.27 0.39
N LEU A 317 21.49 16.01 0.01
CA LEU A 317 21.62 14.83 0.86
C LEU A 317 22.73 13.91 0.29
N THR A 318 23.60 13.42 1.16
CA THR A 318 24.48 12.28 0.87
C THR A 318 24.27 11.18 1.92
N ASN A 319 23.79 10.03 1.45
CA ASN A 319 23.73 8.80 2.23
C ASN A 319 25.09 8.12 2.26
N THR A 320 25.49 7.56 3.39
CA THR A 320 26.58 6.58 3.50
C THR A 320 25.97 5.19 3.66
N VAL A 321 26.31 4.31 2.73
CA VAL A 321 25.74 2.96 2.60
C VAL A 321 26.79 1.92 2.96
N LEU A 322 26.46 1.05 3.92
CA LEU A 322 27.18 -0.19 4.22
C LEU A 322 26.49 -1.34 3.47
N VAL A 323 27.28 -2.27 2.92
CA VAL A 323 26.74 -3.48 2.28
C VAL A 323 26.81 -4.65 3.27
N ARG A 324 25.67 -5.21 3.68
CA ARG A 324 25.59 -6.35 4.60
C ARG A 324 25.22 -7.65 3.86
N PRO A 325 25.75 -8.82 4.27
CA PRO A 325 25.23 -10.12 3.85
C PRO A 325 23.72 -10.26 4.12
N SER A 326 23.05 -11.10 3.34
CA SER A 326 21.61 -11.41 3.42
C SER A 326 21.39 -12.91 3.22
N MET A 327 20.37 -13.48 3.84
CA MET A 327 19.89 -14.85 3.55
C MET A 327 19.30 -14.94 2.14
N ASP A 328 18.66 -13.87 1.69
CA ASP A 328 17.95 -13.77 0.42
C ASP A 328 18.82 -12.93 -0.54
N THR A 329 19.90 -13.52 -1.06
CA THR A 329 20.90 -12.82 -1.87
C THR A 329 20.27 -12.12 -3.08
N PRO A 330 20.48 -10.81 -3.29
CA PRO A 330 21.71 -10.05 -3.08
C PRO A 330 21.99 -9.55 -1.65
N PRO A 331 23.21 -9.04 -1.38
CA PRO A 331 23.52 -8.28 -0.17
C PRO A 331 22.58 -7.07 0.02
N THR A 332 22.32 -6.70 1.27
CA THR A 332 21.45 -5.56 1.63
C THR A 332 22.24 -4.26 1.70
N GLU A 333 21.68 -3.20 1.10
CA GLU A 333 22.18 -1.82 1.22
C GLU A 333 21.57 -1.15 2.45
N VAL A 334 22.43 -0.74 3.39
CA VAL A 334 22.02 -0.22 4.71
C VAL A 334 22.62 1.15 4.95
N ILE A 335 21.78 2.16 5.22
CA ILE A 335 22.20 3.53 5.51
C ILE A 335 22.76 3.60 6.92
N VAL A 336 24.03 3.96 7.08
CA VAL A 336 24.67 4.11 8.41
C VAL A 336 24.86 5.57 8.81
N HIS A 337 24.84 6.50 7.85
CA HIS A 337 24.95 7.94 8.09
C HIS A 337 24.26 8.71 6.95
N GLN A 338 23.74 9.90 7.25
CA GLN A 338 23.24 10.86 6.26
C GLN A 338 23.79 12.25 6.58
N SER A 339 24.34 12.95 5.58
CA SER A 339 24.77 14.35 5.69
C SER A 339 24.01 15.24 4.72
N PHE A 340 23.69 16.47 5.15
CA PHE A 340 22.87 17.43 4.42
C PHE A 340 23.66 18.71 4.08
N ALA A 341 23.17 19.47 3.10
CA ALA A 341 23.84 20.69 2.61
C ALA A 341 23.94 21.85 3.63
N ASP A 342 23.21 21.79 4.74
CA ASP A 342 23.33 22.72 5.88
C ASP A 342 24.37 22.26 6.93
N ASN A 343 25.07 21.15 6.66
CA ASN A 343 25.94 20.39 7.58
C ASN A 343 25.21 19.73 8.77
N SER A 344 23.87 19.64 8.73
CA SER A 344 23.17 18.71 9.62
C SER A 344 23.46 17.26 9.22
N ALA A 345 23.45 16.36 10.19
CA ALA A 345 23.76 14.95 9.97
C ALA A 345 22.93 14.04 10.90
N TYR A 346 22.71 12.81 10.45
CA TYR A 346 22.06 11.75 11.21
C TYR A 346 22.90 10.49 11.14
N ASP A 347 23.24 9.92 12.30
CA ASP A 347 23.96 8.65 12.43
C ASP A 347 22.98 7.53 12.79
N PHE A 348 23.13 6.35 12.18
CA PHE A 348 22.21 5.23 12.30
C PHE A 348 22.91 3.96 12.79
N SER A 349 22.29 3.24 13.72
CA SER A 349 22.75 1.93 14.19
C SER A 349 21.57 0.98 14.39
N TYR A 350 21.74 -0.29 14.02
CA TYR A 350 20.64 -1.24 13.87
C TYR A 350 20.69 -2.38 14.87
N ASP A 351 19.51 -2.76 15.37
CA ASP A 351 19.32 -3.93 16.19
C ASP A 351 19.25 -5.18 15.30
N LEU A 352 19.94 -6.24 15.72
CA LEU A 352 20.08 -7.48 14.97
C LEU A 352 19.28 -8.60 15.64
N SER A 353 18.75 -9.51 14.82
CA SER A 353 18.11 -10.74 15.31
C SER A 353 19.08 -11.58 16.16
N PRO A 354 18.57 -12.43 17.07
CA PRO A 354 19.36 -13.48 17.71
C PRO A 354 20.21 -14.23 16.67
N LEU A 355 21.43 -14.62 17.07
CA LEU A 355 22.26 -15.49 16.25
C LEU A 355 21.71 -16.92 16.35
N VAL A 356 21.28 -17.45 15.21
CA VAL A 356 20.90 -18.85 15.03
C VAL A 356 21.94 -19.49 14.13
N ASP A 357 22.37 -20.72 14.42
CA ASP A 357 23.41 -21.37 13.61
C ASP A 357 22.89 -21.64 12.19
N GLY A 358 23.74 -21.38 11.19
CA GLY A 358 23.36 -21.36 9.78
C GLY A 358 22.62 -20.11 9.28
N GLU A 359 22.15 -19.19 10.15
CA GLU A 359 21.44 -17.97 9.74
C GLU A 359 22.31 -16.69 9.78
N ILE A 360 22.05 -15.77 8.84
CA ILE A 360 22.60 -14.41 8.82
C ILE A 360 21.65 -13.49 9.58
N GLN A 361 22.15 -12.83 10.64
CA GLN A 361 21.35 -11.94 11.48
C GLN A 361 20.70 -10.80 10.66
N GLN A 362 19.37 -10.74 10.73
CA GLN A 362 18.55 -9.74 10.05
C GLN A 362 18.47 -8.46 10.89
N ILE A 363 18.25 -7.32 10.24
CA ILE A 363 17.90 -6.07 10.94
C ILE A 363 16.44 -6.16 11.38
N ALA A 364 16.18 -5.86 12.65
CA ALA A 364 14.83 -5.59 13.13
C ALA A 364 14.87 -4.57 14.26
N GLY A 365 14.77 -3.29 13.87
CA GLY A 365 14.87 -2.16 14.79
C GLY A 365 16.23 -1.49 14.75
N GLY A 366 16.39 -0.51 15.62
CA GLY A 366 17.57 0.31 15.71
C GLY A 366 17.25 1.71 16.21
N GLN A 367 18.18 2.62 15.97
CA GLN A 367 18.13 3.99 16.45
C GLN A 367 18.83 4.95 15.49
N TYR A 368 18.45 6.22 15.57
CA TYR A 368 19.22 7.31 14.99
C TYR A 368 19.54 8.38 16.04
N VAL A 369 20.64 9.10 15.81
CA VAL A 369 20.97 10.34 16.53
C VAL A 369 20.68 11.52 15.60
N ASP A 370 19.97 12.53 16.10
CA ASP A 370 19.62 13.73 15.34
C ASP A 370 20.72 14.83 15.41
N PRO A 371 20.65 15.89 14.58
CA PRO A 371 21.65 16.97 14.56
C PRO A 371 21.77 17.78 15.85
N ALA A 372 20.84 17.63 16.79
CA ALA A 372 20.88 18.24 18.12
C ALA A 372 21.35 17.26 19.22
N GLY A 373 21.69 16.02 18.86
CA GLY A 373 22.17 14.98 19.75
C GLY A 373 21.08 14.16 20.44
N HIS A 374 19.81 14.29 20.06
CA HIS A 374 18.75 13.45 20.58
C HIS A 374 18.83 12.05 19.95
N MET A 375 18.63 11.02 20.76
CA MET A 375 18.55 9.63 20.33
C MET A 375 17.07 9.22 20.22
N VAL A 376 16.69 8.66 19.07
CA VAL A 376 15.37 8.07 18.83
C VAL A 376 15.56 6.60 18.50
N SER A 377 14.88 5.71 19.21
CA SER A 377 15.06 4.25 19.07
C SER A 377 13.75 3.50 18.92
N ALA A 378 13.82 2.37 18.23
CA ALA A 378 12.70 1.50 17.93
C ALA A 378 13.14 0.03 17.99
N GLU A 379 12.82 -0.61 19.11
CA GLU A 379 13.20 -1.97 19.47
C GLU A 379 12.11 -2.94 19.00
N TYR A 380 12.49 -4.05 18.35
CA TYR A 380 11.55 -5.11 17.95
C TYR A 380 11.65 -6.31 18.90
N GLY A 381 10.54 -6.99 19.11
CA GLY A 381 10.47 -8.15 20.00
C GLY A 381 10.85 -9.44 19.31
N PHE A 382 11.71 -10.22 19.96
CA PHE A 382 12.06 -11.59 19.57
C PHE A 382 11.50 -12.56 20.60
N TYR A 383 10.50 -13.34 20.22
CA TYR A 383 9.79 -14.23 21.12
C TYR A 383 9.89 -15.69 20.66
N PRO A 384 10.38 -16.61 21.49
CA PRO A 384 10.40 -18.03 21.13
C PRO A 384 8.96 -18.54 20.97
N THR A 385 8.72 -19.46 20.03
CA THR A 385 7.38 -20.02 19.79
C THR A 385 6.85 -20.80 21.00
N PRO A 386 5.53 -20.74 21.30
CA PRO A 386 4.88 -21.63 22.26
C PRO A 386 5.09 -23.10 21.88
N GLY A 387 5.55 -23.93 22.82
CA GLY A 387 5.89 -25.33 22.55
C GLY A 387 5.80 -26.25 23.77
N PRO A 388 5.58 -27.56 23.58
CA PRO A 388 5.39 -28.53 24.67
C PRO A 388 6.69 -28.97 25.36
N TYR A 389 7.84 -28.48 24.92
CA TYR A 389 9.15 -28.79 25.47
C TYR A 389 9.89 -27.50 25.84
N ALA A 390 10.71 -27.56 26.89
CA ALA A 390 11.72 -26.55 27.14
C ALA A 390 12.83 -26.69 26.09
N GLN A 391 12.66 -26.02 24.94
CA GLN A 391 13.63 -26.05 23.85
C GLN A 391 15.00 -25.58 24.34
N THR A 392 16.04 -26.40 24.09
CA THR A 392 17.43 -25.94 24.15
C THR A 392 17.65 -24.86 23.08
N PRO A 393 18.64 -23.97 23.22
CA PRO A 393 18.87 -22.87 22.26
C PRO A 393 18.90 -23.33 20.80
N ASP A 394 19.45 -24.52 20.56
CA ASP A 394 19.67 -25.19 19.27
C ASP A 394 18.39 -25.74 18.61
N ALA A 395 17.24 -25.58 19.29
CA ALA A 395 15.91 -26.01 18.85
C ALA A 395 14.83 -24.91 18.99
N VAL A 396 15.21 -23.65 19.26
CA VAL A 396 14.25 -22.53 19.42
C VAL A 396 13.86 -21.94 18.07
N VAL A 397 12.56 -21.89 17.79
CA VAL A 397 12.01 -21.09 16.68
C VAL A 397 11.69 -19.68 17.19
N TRP A 398 12.27 -18.66 16.57
CA TRP A 398 12.13 -17.26 16.99
C TRP A 398 11.11 -16.50 16.14
N GLN A 399 10.12 -15.87 16.77
CA GLN A 399 9.17 -14.96 16.12
C GLN A 399 9.66 -13.52 16.25
N ILE A 400 9.77 -12.78 15.14
CA ILE A 400 9.96 -11.31 15.18
C ILE A 400 8.59 -10.61 15.17
N THR A 401 8.42 -9.55 15.97
CA THR A 401 7.23 -8.69 15.88
C THR A 401 7.13 -7.96 14.53
N PRO A 402 5.91 -7.71 13.99
CA PRO A 402 5.73 -6.97 12.74
C PRO A 402 5.87 -5.45 12.87
N GLY A 403 6.09 -4.95 14.08
CA GLY A 403 6.39 -3.56 14.43
C GLY A 403 7.18 -3.51 15.74
N PRO A 404 7.65 -2.33 16.16
CA PRO A 404 8.45 -2.20 17.37
C PRO A 404 7.63 -2.53 18.63
N THR A 405 8.20 -3.29 19.56
CA THR A 405 7.66 -3.48 20.91
C THR A 405 7.87 -2.25 21.79
N LYS A 406 8.84 -1.40 21.45
CA LYS A 406 9.17 -0.19 22.21
C LYS A 406 9.73 0.89 21.29
N VAL A 407 9.19 2.11 21.42
CA VAL A 407 9.67 3.31 20.72
C VAL A 407 10.03 4.37 21.74
N THR A 408 11.26 4.90 21.67
CA THR A 408 11.75 6.02 22.47
C THR A 408 11.86 7.24 21.58
N ASP A 409 11.17 8.34 21.91
CA ASP A 409 11.25 9.58 21.15
C ASP A 409 12.42 10.50 21.57
N ALA A 410 12.61 11.59 20.84
CA ALA A 410 13.72 12.55 21.04
C ALA A 410 13.72 13.25 22.41
N LEU A 411 12.63 13.16 23.18
CA LEU A 411 12.52 13.67 24.55
C LEU A 411 12.73 12.55 25.60
N GLY A 412 13.19 11.37 25.18
CA GLY A 412 13.36 10.19 26.02
C GLY A 412 12.05 9.53 26.45
N ARG A 413 10.91 9.88 25.83
CA ARG A 413 9.60 9.37 26.21
C ARG A 413 9.35 8.03 25.52
N VAL A 414 8.89 7.03 26.28
CA VAL A 414 8.77 5.65 25.82
C VAL A 414 7.31 5.25 25.61
N THR A 415 6.97 4.82 24.39
CA THR A 415 5.71 4.11 24.09
C THR A 415 6.02 2.62 23.96
N ASN A 416 5.26 1.76 24.64
CA ASN A 416 5.44 0.30 24.58
C ASN A 416 4.25 -0.35 23.87
N TYR A 417 4.48 -1.43 23.13
CA TYR A 417 3.50 -2.15 22.32
C TYR A 417 3.55 -3.65 22.63
N ASP A 418 2.39 -4.23 22.94
CA ASP A 418 2.20 -5.65 23.23
C ASP A 418 1.71 -6.36 21.95
N TYR A 419 2.40 -7.43 21.55
CA TYR A 419 2.04 -8.25 20.40
C TYR A 419 1.65 -9.70 20.79
N CYS A 420 1.64 -10.04 22.08
CA CYS A 420 1.43 -11.41 22.53
C CYS A 420 -0.06 -11.70 22.75
N GLU A 421 -0.57 -12.82 22.21
CA GLU A 421 -2.01 -13.11 22.28
C GLU A 421 -2.51 -13.48 23.70
N ARG A 422 -2.95 -12.47 24.45
CA ARG A 422 -3.44 -12.59 25.84
C ARG A 422 -4.47 -13.72 26.04
N SER A 423 -5.34 -13.99 25.06
CA SER A 423 -6.40 -15.00 25.12
C SER A 423 -5.88 -16.44 24.99
N ALA A 424 -5.08 -16.75 23.96
CA ALA A 424 -4.38 -18.04 23.87
C ALA A 424 -3.47 -18.28 25.09
N MET A 425 -2.69 -17.27 25.49
CA MET A 425 -1.77 -17.35 26.64
C MET A 425 -2.44 -17.73 27.96
N ALA A 426 -3.69 -17.32 28.17
CA ALA A 426 -4.46 -17.66 29.37
C ALA A 426 -4.89 -19.14 29.43
N ASN A 427 -5.01 -19.81 28.27
CA ASN A 427 -5.59 -21.15 28.16
C ASN A 427 -4.58 -22.25 27.79
N LEU A 428 -3.35 -21.90 27.40
CA LEU A 428 -2.27 -22.87 27.15
C LEU A 428 -1.99 -23.73 28.42
N PRO A 429 -1.86 -25.07 28.32
CA PRO A 429 -1.47 -25.93 29.44
C PRO A 429 -0.17 -25.51 30.14
N SER A 430 0.02 -25.99 31.38
CA SER A 430 1.18 -25.64 32.22
C SER A 430 2.51 -26.20 31.72
N TYR A 431 2.47 -27.24 30.88
CA TYR A 431 3.66 -27.80 30.21
C TYR A 431 4.01 -27.08 28.89
N ILE A 432 3.17 -26.13 28.42
CA ILE A 432 3.53 -25.29 27.28
C ILE A 432 4.44 -24.17 27.77
N HIS A 433 5.70 -24.28 27.40
CA HIS A 433 6.72 -23.24 27.55
C HIS A 433 6.50 -22.13 26.51
N ASN A 434 7.17 -20.98 26.71
CA ASN A 434 7.16 -19.82 25.80
C ASN A 434 5.76 -19.22 25.57
N ARG A 435 5.26 -18.40 26.50
CA ARG A 435 3.88 -17.89 26.47
C ARG A 435 3.75 -16.56 25.69
N CYS A 436 4.19 -16.53 24.44
CA CYS A 436 3.88 -15.45 23.50
C CYS A 436 3.69 -15.99 22.08
N LEU A 437 2.44 -16.04 21.62
CA LEU A 437 2.13 -16.15 20.20
C LEU A 437 2.10 -14.71 19.65
N VAL A 438 2.99 -14.39 18.71
CA VAL A 438 3.15 -13.03 18.18
C VAL A 438 2.08 -12.77 17.12
N MET A 439 1.28 -11.72 17.32
CA MET A 439 0.14 -11.36 16.47
C MET A 439 0.54 -10.41 15.31
N PRO A 440 -0.26 -10.33 14.22
CA PRO A 440 0.05 -9.47 13.07
C PRO A 440 -0.01 -7.95 13.36
N VAL A 441 -0.48 -7.57 14.55
CA VAL A 441 -0.87 -6.24 14.99
C VAL A 441 -0.73 -6.17 16.52
N PRO A 442 -0.44 -4.99 17.11
CA PRO A 442 -0.32 -4.88 18.56
C PRO A 442 -1.69 -5.04 19.23
N VAL A 443 -1.80 -5.91 20.23
CA VAL A 443 -3.03 -6.16 21.00
C VAL A 443 -3.25 -5.12 22.11
N SER A 444 -2.20 -4.39 22.49
CA SER A 444 -2.31 -3.16 23.28
C SER A 444 -1.07 -2.27 23.09
N PHE A 445 -1.15 -1.03 23.55
CA PHE A 445 0.01 -0.16 23.74
C PHE A 445 -0.14 0.71 24.99
N THR A 446 0.98 1.11 25.57
CA THR A 446 1.04 2.03 26.71
C THR A 446 1.76 3.30 26.29
N GLU A 447 1.04 4.42 26.37
CA GLU A 447 1.54 5.76 26.08
C GLU A 447 2.56 6.22 27.15
N PRO A 448 3.44 7.20 26.86
CA PRO A 448 4.47 7.65 27.80
C PRO A 448 3.94 8.32 29.08
N ASP A 449 2.64 8.61 29.13
CA ASP A 449 1.95 9.11 30.33
C ASP A 449 1.42 8.00 31.24
N GLY A 450 1.57 6.73 30.85
CA GLY A 450 1.11 5.55 31.59
C GLY A 450 -0.30 5.06 31.25
N ARG A 451 -0.95 5.58 30.20
CA ARG A 451 -2.27 5.10 29.74
C ARG A 451 -2.15 3.89 28.81
N GLU A 452 -2.81 2.79 29.17
CA GLU A 452 -2.97 1.61 28.29
C GLU A 452 -4.16 1.80 27.33
N THR A 453 -3.96 1.47 26.06
CA THR A 453 -5.01 1.27 25.07
C THR A 453 -5.00 -0.19 24.62
N ILE A 454 -6.08 -0.92 24.89
CA ILE A 454 -6.28 -2.30 24.44
C ILE A 454 -6.97 -2.27 23.07
N LEU A 455 -6.49 -3.10 22.15
CA LEU A 455 -6.95 -3.21 20.77
C LEU A 455 -7.49 -4.62 20.52
N GLU A 456 -8.82 -4.73 20.45
CA GLU A 456 -9.53 -5.94 20.08
C GLU A 456 -9.55 -6.05 18.56
N TRP A 457 -8.46 -6.60 18.04
CA TRP A 457 -8.39 -7.10 16.68
C TRP A 457 -9.09 -8.44 16.56
N ASP A 458 -9.50 -8.72 15.35
CA ASP A 458 -10.12 -9.95 14.96
C ASP A 458 -9.32 -10.33 13.66
N PHE A 459 -8.40 -11.29 13.84
CA PHE A 459 -7.02 -11.28 13.28
C PHE A 459 -6.73 -11.82 11.87
N ALA A 460 -7.65 -12.45 11.13
CA ALA A 460 -7.33 -13.36 10.02
C ALA A 460 -7.50 -12.64 8.71
N MET A 461 -8.55 -11.82 8.67
CA MET A 461 -8.63 -10.70 7.79
C MET A 461 -7.78 -9.51 8.36
N ARG A 462 -7.15 -9.67 9.53
CA ARG A 462 -6.09 -8.77 10.10
C ARG A 462 -6.60 -7.39 10.47
N LEU A 463 -7.80 -7.40 11.03
CA LEU A 463 -8.75 -6.32 10.91
C LEU A 463 -9.07 -5.97 12.43
N LEU A 464 -9.26 -4.69 12.82
CA LEU A 464 -9.60 -4.18 14.17
C LEU A 464 -11.13 -4.08 14.40
N GLY A 465 -11.66 -4.57 15.52
CA GLY A 465 -13.08 -4.43 15.89
C GLY A 465 -13.38 -3.35 16.94
N ARG A 466 -12.53 -3.24 17.97
CA ARG A 466 -12.76 -2.34 19.12
C ARG A 466 -11.46 -1.81 19.73
N SER A 467 -11.48 -0.58 20.20
CA SER A 467 -10.39 0.07 20.95
C SER A 467 -10.90 0.53 22.31
N THR A 468 -10.12 0.28 23.36
CA THR A 468 -10.42 0.67 24.74
C THR A 468 -9.22 1.37 25.37
N ARG A 469 -9.26 2.70 25.47
CA ARG A 469 -8.25 3.51 26.16
C ARG A 469 -8.64 3.68 27.62
N HIS A 470 -7.86 3.10 28.52
CA HIS A 470 -8.10 3.18 29.95
C HIS A 470 -7.72 4.56 30.51
N PRO A 471 -8.37 5.02 31.60
CA PRO A 471 -7.86 6.14 32.37
C PRO A 471 -6.49 5.77 32.99
N LEU A 472 -5.72 6.77 33.39
CA LEU A 472 -4.42 6.55 34.04
C LEU A 472 -4.59 5.68 35.29
N ALA A 473 -3.70 4.71 35.52
CA ALA A 473 -3.74 3.82 36.68
C ALA A 473 -3.88 4.61 37.99
N GLY A 474 -4.81 4.18 38.85
CA GLY A 474 -5.18 4.89 40.08
C GLY A 474 -6.23 6.00 39.93
N SER A 475 -6.68 6.33 38.71
CA SER A 475 -7.82 7.26 38.52
C SER A 475 -9.11 6.69 39.11
N VAL A 476 -9.78 7.46 39.97
CA VAL A 476 -11.04 7.05 40.61
C VAL A 476 -12.24 7.56 39.81
N GLY A 477 -13.22 6.68 39.56
CA GLY A 477 -14.53 7.05 38.98
C GLY A 477 -14.54 7.37 37.48
N LEU A 478 -13.41 7.29 36.79
CA LEU A 478 -13.35 7.47 35.33
C LEU A 478 -13.57 6.14 34.60
N ALA A 479 -14.45 6.14 33.60
CA ALA A 479 -14.64 5.01 32.69
C ALA A 479 -13.59 5.02 31.56
N PRO A 480 -13.23 3.86 30.97
CA PRO A 480 -12.45 3.81 29.73
C PRO A 480 -13.16 4.51 28.57
N ILE A 481 -12.38 5.11 27.67
CA ILE A 481 -12.87 5.62 26.39
C ILE A 481 -12.89 4.44 25.41
N VAL A 482 -14.07 4.18 24.83
CA VAL A 482 -14.30 3.04 23.93
C VAL A 482 -14.73 3.54 22.56
N THR A 483 -14.13 3.02 21.50
CA THR A 483 -14.64 3.13 20.12
C THR A 483 -14.70 1.75 19.48
N SER A 484 -15.62 1.53 18.55
CA SER A 484 -15.75 0.25 17.86
C SER A 484 -16.26 0.42 16.44
N ALA A 485 -16.05 -0.59 15.61
CA ALA A 485 -16.57 -0.65 14.25
C ALA A 485 -16.85 -2.11 13.85
N THR A 486 -17.86 -2.30 13.00
CA THR A 486 -18.19 -3.61 12.41
C THR A 486 -18.02 -3.54 10.89
N TYR A 487 -17.65 -4.65 10.26
CA TYR A 487 -17.23 -4.70 8.85
C TYR A 487 -17.79 -5.96 8.20
N ASN A 488 -17.96 -5.95 6.88
CA ASN A 488 -18.42 -7.10 6.10
C ASN A 488 -17.32 -7.59 5.15
N CYS A 489 -16.32 -8.30 5.69
CA CYS A 489 -15.24 -8.88 4.90
C CYS A 489 -15.43 -10.39 4.67
N SER A 490 -15.21 -10.80 3.43
CA SER A 490 -15.24 -12.16 2.91
C SER A 490 -14.59 -12.15 1.51
N PRO A 491 -14.23 -13.31 0.91
CA PRO A 491 -13.76 -13.34 -0.48
C PRO A 491 -14.74 -12.73 -1.50
N ALA A 492 -16.05 -12.72 -1.19
CA ALA A 492 -17.09 -12.12 -2.04
C ALA A 492 -17.30 -10.61 -1.79
N THR A 493 -16.67 -10.03 -0.76
CA THR A 493 -16.85 -8.62 -0.36
C THR A 493 -15.53 -7.86 -0.23
N MET A 494 -14.46 -8.32 -0.89
CA MET A 494 -13.12 -7.70 -0.83
C MET A 494 -13.12 -6.20 -1.14
N ALA A 495 -13.96 -5.72 -2.06
CA ALA A 495 -14.13 -4.30 -2.40
C ALA A 495 -14.65 -3.39 -1.26
N ILE A 496 -15.19 -3.99 -0.20
CA ILE A 496 -15.68 -3.30 1.00
C ILE A 496 -15.04 -3.85 2.28
N CYS A 497 -14.12 -4.81 2.17
CA CYS A 497 -13.63 -5.63 3.27
C CYS A 497 -13.07 -4.76 4.41
N ALA A 498 -12.14 -3.85 4.10
CA ALA A 498 -11.55 -2.93 5.07
C ALA A 498 -12.36 -1.64 5.35
N ARG A 499 -13.63 -1.58 4.95
CA ARG A 499 -14.53 -0.44 5.17
C ARG A 499 -15.56 -0.77 6.25
N PRO A 500 -15.72 0.05 7.30
CA PRO A 500 -16.65 -0.24 8.38
C PRO A 500 -18.10 -0.06 7.92
N VAL A 501 -18.96 -1.05 8.12
CA VAL A 501 -20.42 -0.96 7.91
C VAL A 501 -21.14 -0.32 9.10
N THR A 502 -20.54 -0.34 10.29
CA THR A 502 -20.89 0.57 11.40
C THR A 502 -19.63 1.11 12.08
N ALA A 503 -19.72 2.31 12.64
CA ALA A 503 -18.72 2.87 13.55
C ALA A 503 -19.42 3.57 14.74
N THR A 504 -18.98 3.31 15.96
CA THR A 504 -19.52 3.89 17.20
C THR A 504 -18.48 4.79 17.86
N ASP A 505 -18.85 6.06 18.12
CA ASP A 505 -17.97 7.05 18.74
C ASP A 505 -17.84 6.86 20.27
N ALA A 506 -16.92 7.61 20.87
CA ALA A 506 -16.64 7.63 22.32
C ALA A 506 -17.81 8.09 23.21
N ARG A 507 -18.95 8.49 22.63
CA ARG A 507 -20.19 8.86 23.34
C ARG A 507 -21.31 7.84 23.09
N GLY A 508 -21.05 6.76 22.36
CA GLY A 508 -22.05 5.75 21.99
C GLY A 508 -22.84 6.07 20.71
N ASN A 509 -22.47 7.11 19.94
CA ASN A 509 -23.16 7.45 18.70
C ASN A 509 -22.74 6.50 17.57
N THR A 510 -23.66 5.72 17.02
CA THR A 510 -23.41 4.84 15.87
C THR A 510 -23.74 5.52 14.55
N THR A 511 -22.78 5.50 13.63
CA THR A 511 -22.97 5.78 12.20
C THR A 511 -22.97 4.46 11.42
N GLU A 512 -23.92 4.31 10.49
CA GLU A 512 -24.04 3.16 9.58
C GLU A 512 -23.61 3.54 8.17
N TYR A 513 -22.98 2.60 7.46
CA TYR A 513 -22.50 2.75 6.10
C TYR A 513 -22.93 1.56 5.25
N VAL A 514 -23.59 1.83 4.12
CA VAL A 514 -23.94 0.82 3.12
C VAL A 514 -23.05 0.99 1.91
N TYR A 515 -22.45 -0.09 1.42
CA TYR A 515 -21.56 -0.09 0.26
C TYR A 515 -22.04 -1.08 -0.80
N SER A 516 -21.69 -0.80 -2.06
CA SER A 516 -21.86 -1.72 -3.17
C SER A 516 -20.79 -2.81 -3.13
N ALA A 517 -21.20 -4.06 -2.91
CA ALA A 517 -20.27 -5.20 -2.98
C ALA A 517 -19.64 -5.37 -4.39
N THR A 518 -20.33 -4.90 -5.43
CA THR A 518 -19.88 -4.99 -6.84
C THR A 518 -18.72 -4.05 -7.18
N HIS A 519 -18.63 -2.88 -6.53
CA HIS A 519 -17.66 -1.86 -6.93
C HIS A 519 -17.13 -0.96 -5.78
N GLY A 520 -17.27 -1.40 -4.52
CA GLY A 520 -16.76 -0.71 -3.32
C GLY A 520 -17.40 0.65 -2.99
N GLY A 521 -18.23 1.20 -3.89
CA GLY A 521 -18.82 2.52 -3.78
C GLY A 521 -19.76 2.63 -2.57
N LEU A 522 -19.61 3.70 -1.79
CA LEU A 522 -20.45 4.02 -0.66
C LEU A 522 -21.84 4.42 -1.17
N LEU A 523 -22.88 3.63 -0.88
CA LEU A 523 -24.26 3.85 -1.32
C LEU A 523 -25.05 4.73 -0.37
N SER A 524 -24.82 4.62 0.95
CA SER A 524 -25.37 5.56 1.93
C SER A 524 -24.56 5.64 3.23
N VAL A 525 -24.72 6.76 3.92
CA VAL A 525 -24.25 7.01 5.29
C VAL A 525 -25.46 7.44 6.12
N THR A 526 -25.71 6.77 7.25
CA THR A 526 -26.81 7.13 8.18
C THR A 526 -26.22 7.43 9.55
N GLY A 527 -26.27 8.70 9.96
CA GLY A 527 -25.74 9.15 11.26
C GLY A 527 -26.58 8.69 12.46
N PRO A 528 -26.17 9.04 13.69
CA PRO A 528 -26.99 8.87 14.90
C PRO A 528 -28.24 9.76 14.86
N GLU A 529 -29.22 9.52 15.73
CA GLU A 529 -30.30 10.47 15.97
C GLU A 529 -29.71 11.78 16.56
N PRO A 530 -29.97 12.97 15.98
CA PRO A 530 -29.42 14.23 16.51
C PRO A 530 -29.95 14.58 17.91
N THR A 531 -31.17 14.13 18.20
CA THR A 531 -31.88 14.14 19.48
C THR A 531 -32.79 12.91 19.48
N ALA A 532 -33.03 12.28 20.63
CA ALA A 532 -33.85 11.07 20.72
C ALA A 532 -35.23 11.23 20.04
N GLY A 533 -35.55 10.34 19.10
CA GLY A 533 -36.78 10.35 18.30
C GLY A 533 -36.78 11.29 17.09
N ALA A 534 -35.69 12.04 16.84
CA ALA A 534 -35.55 12.85 15.63
C ALA A 534 -35.06 12.01 14.43
N PRO A 535 -35.42 12.39 13.18
CA PRO A 535 -34.92 11.69 11.99
C PRO A 535 -33.40 11.59 11.95
N ARG A 536 -32.88 10.38 11.70
CA ARG A 536 -31.45 10.15 11.48
C ARG A 536 -31.02 10.82 10.16
N PRO A 537 -29.96 11.64 10.15
CA PRO A 537 -29.49 12.28 8.92
C PRO A 537 -28.88 11.20 8.02
N GLN A 538 -29.34 11.15 6.76
CA GLN A 538 -28.83 10.20 5.77
C GLN A 538 -28.40 10.91 4.49
N THR A 539 -27.19 10.58 4.04
CA THR A 539 -26.70 10.86 2.68
C THR A 539 -26.75 9.58 1.86
N ARG A 540 -27.17 9.69 0.60
CA ARG A 540 -27.28 8.61 -0.38
C ARG A 540 -26.42 8.94 -1.61
N HIS A 541 -25.95 7.92 -2.33
CA HIS A 541 -25.14 8.09 -3.53
C HIS A 541 -25.61 7.14 -4.65
N GLU A 542 -25.74 7.67 -5.86
CA GLU A 542 -26.08 6.90 -7.06
C GLU A 542 -24.82 6.67 -7.90
N TYR A 543 -24.71 5.51 -8.55
CA TYR A 543 -23.58 5.15 -9.41
C TYR A 543 -24.08 4.59 -10.74
N ALA A 544 -23.30 4.80 -11.81
CA ALA A 544 -23.52 4.17 -13.11
C ALA A 544 -22.20 3.77 -13.76
N GLN A 545 -22.27 2.81 -14.68
CA GLN A 545 -21.16 2.48 -15.55
C GLN A 545 -21.01 3.50 -16.68
N ARG A 546 -19.79 3.94 -16.94
CA ARG A 546 -19.40 4.82 -18.04
C ARG A 546 -18.17 4.25 -18.75
N TYR A 547 -17.98 4.64 -20.00
CA TYR A 547 -16.85 4.21 -20.83
C TYR A 547 -16.05 5.44 -21.27
N ALA A 548 -14.72 5.36 -21.19
CA ALA A 548 -13.87 6.34 -21.86
C ALA A 548 -13.94 6.16 -23.38
N TRP A 549 -13.61 7.21 -24.11
CA TRP A 549 -13.64 7.27 -25.57
C TRP A 549 -12.29 7.75 -26.10
N ILE A 550 -11.66 6.87 -26.88
CA ILE A 550 -10.26 6.92 -27.27
C ILE A 550 -10.14 7.25 -28.76
N ALA A 551 -9.23 8.16 -29.11
CA ALA A 551 -8.95 8.56 -30.48
C ALA A 551 -8.34 7.40 -31.29
N ASN A 552 -8.90 7.12 -32.47
CA ASN A 552 -8.43 6.05 -33.37
C ASN A 552 -7.43 6.54 -34.44
N GLY A 553 -7.03 7.80 -34.40
CA GLY A 553 -6.06 8.42 -35.31
C GLY A 553 -6.62 8.89 -36.66
N THR A 554 -7.78 8.42 -37.11
CA THR A 554 -8.43 8.87 -38.36
C THR A 554 -9.49 9.96 -38.13
N GLY A 555 -9.40 10.66 -37.00
CA GLY A 555 -10.39 11.67 -36.55
C GLY A 555 -11.64 11.07 -35.88
N GLY A 556 -11.70 9.75 -35.74
CA GLY A 556 -12.77 9.05 -35.02
C GLY A 556 -12.42 8.69 -33.58
N TYR A 557 -13.43 8.24 -32.84
CA TYR A 557 -13.32 7.79 -31.47
C TYR A 557 -13.90 6.38 -31.32
N VAL A 558 -13.30 5.58 -30.44
CA VAL A 558 -13.70 4.21 -30.13
C VAL A 558 -13.86 4.08 -28.61
N GLN A 559 -14.94 3.42 -28.21
CA GLN A 559 -15.26 3.15 -26.81
C GLN A 559 -14.19 2.23 -26.18
N ALA A 560 -13.77 2.51 -24.95
CA ALA A 560 -12.86 1.65 -24.20
C ALA A 560 -13.48 0.26 -23.96
N ALA A 561 -12.66 -0.79 -23.96
CA ALA A 561 -13.15 -2.18 -23.94
C ALA A 561 -13.84 -2.62 -22.62
N THR A 562 -13.73 -1.84 -21.54
CA THR A 562 -14.39 -2.09 -20.25
C THR A 562 -14.84 -0.77 -19.63
N PRO A 563 -15.99 -0.73 -18.94
CA PRO A 563 -16.46 0.46 -18.24
C PRO A 563 -15.78 0.63 -16.88
N ILE A 564 -15.93 1.83 -16.32
CA ILE A 564 -15.72 2.12 -14.89
C ILE A 564 -17.05 2.54 -14.23
N TRP A 565 -17.13 2.42 -12.92
CA TRP A 565 -18.22 2.94 -12.09
C TRP A 565 -17.91 4.36 -11.64
N VAL A 566 -18.75 5.32 -12.02
CA VAL A 566 -18.69 6.71 -11.53
C VAL A 566 -19.93 7.03 -10.70
N ARG A 567 -19.78 7.93 -9.71
CA ARG A 567 -20.88 8.39 -8.86
C ARG A 567 -21.70 9.43 -9.63
N THR A 568 -22.88 9.08 -10.11
CA THR A 568 -23.74 9.96 -10.93
C THR A 568 -24.54 10.96 -10.11
N ALA A 569 -24.88 10.66 -8.85
CA ALA A 569 -25.56 11.61 -7.98
C ALA A 569 -25.25 11.39 -6.49
N THR A 570 -25.70 12.33 -5.68
CA THR A 570 -25.72 12.27 -4.22
C THR A 570 -26.92 13.04 -3.71
N SER A 571 -27.66 12.51 -2.75
CA SER A 571 -28.76 13.26 -2.13
C SER A 571 -28.87 13.07 -0.63
N ALA A 572 -29.40 14.09 0.04
CA ALA A 572 -29.60 14.13 1.48
C ALA A 572 -30.90 14.88 1.81
N CYS A 573 -31.48 14.59 2.97
CA CYS A 573 -32.70 15.23 3.46
C CYS A 573 -32.34 16.33 4.47
N ARG A 574 -32.97 17.50 4.39
CA ARG A 574 -32.65 18.65 5.25
C ARG A 574 -33.29 18.56 6.63
N THR A 575 -34.50 18.03 6.70
CA THR A 575 -35.33 18.02 7.92
C THR A 575 -36.06 16.70 8.17
N SER A 576 -36.34 15.91 7.13
CA SER A 576 -37.12 14.68 7.24
C SER A 576 -36.30 13.40 7.08
N ALA A 577 -36.91 12.25 7.37
CA ALA A 577 -36.29 10.95 7.16
C ALA A 577 -36.12 10.62 5.66
N ALA A 578 -35.11 9.84 5.33
CA ALA A 578 -34.92 9.30 3.99
C ALA A 578 -35.87 8.12 3.74
N THR A 579 -36.67 8.21 2.68
CA THR A 579 -37.60 7.15 2.22
C THR A 579 -37.14 6.49 0.92
N GLY A 580 -35.82 6.41 0.73
CA GLY A 580 -35.20 6.21 -0.58
C GLY A 580 -35.03 7.57 -1.27
N ALA A 581 -35.60 7.72 -2.46
CA ALA A 581 -35.76 9.02 -3.13
C ALA A 581 -37.23 9.19 -3.55
N PRO A 582 -37.92 10.29 -3.21
CA PRO A 582 -37.41 11.46 -2.47
C PRO A 582 -37.38 11.25 -0.94
N CYS A 583 -37.06 12.32 -0.21
CA CYS A 583 -37.21 12.46 1.24
C CYS A 583 -38.69 12.45 1.69
N ALA A 584 -38.96 12.12 2.96
CA ALA A 584 -40.32 11.92 3.47
C ALA A 584 -41.19 13.20 3.45
N ALA A 585 -40.59 14.38 3.60
CA ALA A 585 -41.27 15.68 3.42
C ALA A 585 -41.38 16.14 1.95
N GLY A 586 -41.02 15.27 0.99
CA GLY A 586 -41.10 15.54 -0.44
C GLY A 586 -39.88 16.27 -1.03
N PRO A 587 -39.92 16.62 -2.33
CA PRO A 587 -38.74 17.07 -3.07
C PRO A 587 -38.09 18.38 -2.57
N LEU A 588 -38.83 19.28 -1.89
CA LEU A 588 -38.27 20.51 -1.33
C LEU A 588 -37.34 20.27 -0.13
N ASP A 589 -37.45 19.12 0.53
CA ASP A 589 -36.56 18.70 1.62
C ASP A 589 -35.30 18.00 1.12
N GLU A 590 -35.26 17.58 -0.16
CA GLU A 590 -34.12 16.89 -0.75
C GLU A 590 -33.12 17.88 -1.37
N VAL A 591 -31.87 17.83 -0.92
CA VAL A 591 -30.72 18.40 -1.63
C VAL A 591 -30.14 17.30 -2.50
N ARG A 592 -30.10 17.49 -3.82
CA ARG A 592 -29.54 16.50 -4.78
C ARG A 592 -28.46 17.13 -5.65
N THR A 593 -27.27 16.56 -5.58
CA THR A 593 -26.14 16.87 -6.46
C THR A 593 -26.07 15.83 -7.57
N VAL A 594 -26.01 16.26 -8.82
CA VAL A 594 -25.78 15.41 -10.00
C VAL A 594 -24.38 15.70 -10.54
N TYR A 595 -23.65 14.65 -10.89
CA TYR A 595 -22.27 14.72 -11.39
C TYR A 595 -22.23 14.46 -12.91
N ASP A 596 -21.54 15.35 -13.62
CA ASP A 596 -21.46 15.39 -15.07
C ASP A 596 -20.07 14.95 -15.53
N TYR A 597 -19.99 13.87 -16.29
CA TYR A 597 -18.74 13.30 -16.82
C TYR A 597 -18.60 13.50 -18.34
N GLY A 598 -19.40 14.41 -18.92
CA GLY A 598 -19.46 14.62 -20.36
C GLY A 598 -20.23 13.54 -21.14
N PRO A 599 -20.26 13.66 -22.48
CA PRO A 599 -21.06 12.79 -23.34
C PRO A 599 -20.45 11.38 -23.49
N ASP A 600 -21.32 10.41 -23.80
CA ASP A 600 -20.95 9.06 -24.25
C ASP A 600 -20.53 9.04 -25.74
N SER A 601 -19.68 10.00 -26.15
CA SER A 601 -19.07 10.07 -27.49
C SER A 601 -17.96 11.14 -27.53
N GLY A 602 -17.15 11.15 -28.60
CA GLY A 602 -16.08 12.14 -28.76
C GLY A 602 -14.89 11.90 -27.83
N PRO A 603 -14.05 12.92 -27.54
CA PRO A 603 -12.93 12.78 -26.61
C PRO A 603 -13.41 12.77 -25.16
N ASN A 604 -13.29 11.64 -24.44
CA ASN A 604 -13.70 11.57 -23.04
C ASN A 604 -12.89 10.56 -22.19
N ASN A 605 -12.23 11.05 -21.13
CA ASN A 605 -11.50 10.24 -20.14
C ASN A 605 -12.29 10.02 -18.83
N LEU A 606 -13.56 10.44 -18.79
CA LEU A 606 -14.42 10.39 -17.59
C LEU A 606 -13.86 11.19 -16.40
N LEU A 607 -13.23 12.32 -16.70
CA LEU A 607 -12.99 13.40 -15.73
C LEU A 607 -14.33 14.07 -15.39
N LEU A 608 -14.48 14.58 -14.17
CA LEU A 608 -15.68 15.27 -13.72
C LEU A 608 -15.77 16.63 -14.42
N ARG A 609 -16.61 16.77 -15.44
CA ARG A 609 -16.83 18.04 -16.15
C ARG A 609 -17.66 19.04 -15.34
N GLY A 610 -18.43 18.59 -14.35
CA GLY A 610 -19.13 19.48 -13.44
C GLY A 610 -20.04 18.80 -12.42
N GLN A 611 -20.64 19.63 -11.57
CA GLN A 611 -21.66 19.23 -10.62
C GLN A 611 -22.84 20.23 -10.65
N ALA A 612 -24.06 19.72 -10.61
CA ALA A 612 -25.29 20.50 -10.53
C ALA A 612 -25.99 20.19 -9.21
N VAL A 613 -26.15 21.19 -8.34
CA VAL A 613 -26.80 21.07 -7.03
C VAL A 613 -28.20 21.66 -7.11
N THR A 614 -29.21 20.81 -6.90
CA THR A 614 -30.62 21.19 -6.78
C THR A 614 -31.03 21.21 -5.31
N ALA A 615 -31.65 22.29 -4.86
CA ALA A 615 -32.19 22.46 -3.51
C ALA A 615 -33.36 23.46 -3.50
N GLU A 616 -34.15 23.51 -2.43
CA GLU A 616 -35.15 24.58 -2.24
C GLU A 616 -34.49 25.91 -1.85
N VAL A 617 -34.96 26.97 -2.49
CA VAL A 617 -34.69 28.38 -2.20
C VAL A 617 -36.01 29.13 -2.36
N GLU A 618 -36.43 29.86 -1.32
CA GLU A 618 -37.67 30.67 -1.30
C GLU A 618 -38.93 29.89 -1.74
N GLY A 619 -39.03 28.62 -1.32
CA GLY A 619 -40.15 27.71 -1.61
C GLY A 619 -40.12 27.06 -2.98
N SER A 620 -39.09 27.29 -3.80
CA SER A 620 -38.93 26.73 -5.15
C SER A 620 -37.64 25.93 -5.30
N LEU A 621 -37.62 24.90 -6.14
CA LEU A 621 -36.37 24.20 -6.47
C LEU A 621 -35.52 25.03 -7.42
N VAL A 622 -34.30 25.38 -6.99
CA VAL A 622 -33.28 26.05 -7.79
C VAL A 622 -32.12 25.10 -8.02
N THR A 623 -31.54 25.12 -9.23
CA THR A 623 -30.35 24.31 -9.57
C THR A 623 -29.20 25.22 -9.95
N HIS A 624 -28.08 25.11 -9.22
CA HIS A 624 -26.84 25.81 -9.53
C HIS A 624 -25.80 24.82 -10.08
N ARG A 625 -24.99 25.25 -11.05
CA ARG A 625 -24.00 24.38 -11.72
C ARG A 625 -22.58 24.97 -11.65
N THR A 626 -21.66 24.16 -11.14
CA THR A 626 -20.21 24.35 -11.26
C THR A 626 -19.70 23.45 -12.38
N CYS A 627 -18.91 24.00 -13.30
CA CYS A 627 -18.24 23.27 -14.37
C CYS A 627 -16.72 23.40 -14.24
N TYR A 628 -16.00 22.38 -14.70
CA TYR A 628 -14.55 22.26 -14.57
C TYR A 628 -13.92 22.11 -15.97
N GLY A 629 -12.89 22.91 -16.25
CA GLY A 629 -12.11 22.80 -17.49
C GLY A 629 -10.76 22.14 -17.24
N TYR A 630 -10.30 21.32 -18.19
CA TYR A 630 -9.07 20.53 -18.08
C TYR A 630 -8.11 20.83 -19.22
N ASP A 631 -6.80 20.70 -18.97
CA ASP A 631 -5.78 20.74 -20.01
C ASP A 631 -5.65 19.39 -20.75
N ALA A 632 -4.81 19.35 -21.80
CA ALA A 632 -4.56 18.12 -22.56
C ALA A 632 -3.93 16.98 -21.73
N ARG A 633 -3.43 17.27 -20.52
CA ARG A 633 -2.88 16.29 -19.58
C ARG A 633 -3.92 15.83 -18.55
N GLY A 634 -5.19 16.25 -18.67
CA GLY A 634 -6.26 15.89 -17.75
C GLY A 634 -6.13 16.55 -16.38
N ARG A 635 -5.44 17.70 -16.28
CA ARG A 635 -5.32 18.50 -15.05
C ARG A 635 -6.35 19.63 -15.09
N ARG A 636 -7.08 19.86 -13.99
CA ARG A 636 -8.07 20.96 -13.92
C ARG A 636 -7.38 22.32 -13.93
N ILE A 637 -7.84 23.20 -14.83
CA ILE A 637 -7.29 24.54 -15.10
C ILE A 637 -8.32 25.65 -14.93
N SER A 638 -9.61 25.34 -14.82
CA SER A 638 -10.66 26.32 -14.57
C SER A 638 -11.86 25.73 -13.82
N GLU A 639 -12.61 26.59 -13.14
CA GLU A 639 -13.83 26.27 -12.40
C GLU A 639 -14.83 27.43 -12.56
N THR A 640 -16.08 27.14 -12.94
CA THR A 640 -17.15 28.16 -13.00
C THR A 640 -17.86 28.29 -11.66
N GLN A 641 -18.17 29.52 -11.26
CA GLN A 641 -18.94 29.77 -10.04
C GLN A 641 -20.41 29.31 -10.20
N PRO A 642 -21.08 28.84 -9.13
CA PRO A 642 -22.44 28.27 -9.20
C PRO A 642 -23.51 29.23 -9.76
N ASN A 643 -23.26 30.54 -9.70
CA ASN A 643 -24.12 31.60 -10.24
C ASN A 643 -23.92 31.85 -11.75
N ALA A 644 -23.07 31.08 -12.43
CA ALA A 644 -22.89 31.16 -13.89
C ALA A 644 -24.09 30.61 -14.70
N ASN A 645 -25.09 30.02 -14.03
CA ASN A 645 -26.37 29.55 -14.58
C ASN A 645 -26.23 28.70 -15.86
N SER A 646 -25.16 27.92 -15.95
CA SER A 646 -24.79 27.15 -17.15
C SER A 646 -25.67 25.91 -17.29
N ALA A 647 -26.32 25.74 -18.44
CA ALA A 647 -27.20 24.60 -18.70
C ALA A 647 -26.42 23.26 -18.77
N SER A 648 -25.23 23.29 -19.37
CA SER A 648 -24.29 22.17 -19.53
C SER A 648 -22.85 22.64 -19.27
N CYS A 649 -21.93 21.69 -19.10
CA CYS A 649 -20.50 21.96 -19.08
C CYS A 649 -19.86 21.75 -20.46
N PRO A 650 -18.73 22.41 -20.77
CA PRO A 650 -18.00 22.25 -22.04
C PRO A 650 -17.23 20.93 -22.16
#